data_AF-A0A8J7CBJ8-F1
#
_entry.id   AF-A0A8J7CBJ8-F1
#
_cell.length_a   1.000
_cell.length_b   1.000
_cell.length_c   1.000
_cell.angle_alpha   90.00
_cell.angle_beta   90.00
_cell.angle_gamma   90.00
#
_symmetry.space_group_name_H-M   'P 1'
#
loop_
_entity.id
_entity.type
_entity.pdbx_description
1 polymer ?
#
loop_
_entity_poly.entity_id
_entity_poly.type
_entity_poly.pdbx_seq_one_letter_code
_entity_poly.pdbx_strand_id
1 'polypeptide(L)'
;MSGEATQVKNNGFSNGKSIKMVEAKLSTLTELQSSGASSHISLSKKSFKEASIDTPDIVCLSHLRWNFVYQRPQHLLVRCAQGRRVFFIEEPIFSNEPLGRLEVSLDQSGVMVVVPHLPQGLSEEALNADLKLLIDGLFAEHNICKYIFWYYTPMAIAFTRHLQPLAVVYDCMDELSAFKGAPPALKNNEAELFKRADLVFTGGQSLYESKVNQHLNVYPFPSSVDVAHFAQARNSQEKEPADQANIPHPRLGFFGVIDERMDIELLAGIADARPDWHLVMIGPVVKIDPAALPQRENIYYLGGKDYKDLPQYLAGWDLAMLPFARNDATRFISPTKTPEYLAAAKPVVSTSIRDVVRPYGESKLVRIADTVSEFVAAAEQAMQEDTPASGWLSQVDAFLAQNSWDRTWGSMMQLIDSAIADRQNTTVDSSKNGLGEVKTDIPQAPNIITREFVFDYLVVGAGFSGSVIAERLATQSGKKVLVVDKRSHIGGNAYDHYDDHGILVHKYGPHIFHTNSREVFEYLSQFTQWRAYEHRVLASVDGQLVPIPINLDTINKLYGMNLSSFQVEEFFKSVAEPKEYIRTSEDVVVSKVGRELYEKFFRNYTRKQWGLDPSELDKSVIARIPTRTNRDNRYFTDTYQAMPLHGFTRMFETMLAHPNIKVMLNTDYREIEKAIPCGEMVYSGPVDEFFDYRYGKLPYRSLDFKHETHNTPVFQSAPVINYPNEHLYTRVTEFKYLTGQEHLKSSIVYEFPSSEGDPYYPVPRPENQEIYKQYKALADATLGVYFVGRLATYKYYNMDQCVAQALSVYKQIAVKA
;
A
#
# COMPACT_ATOMS: atom_id res chain seq x y z
N MET A 1 -17.76 39.04 70.37
CA MET A 1 -18.67 37.96 70.80
C MET A 1 -18.54 36.87 69.72
N SER A 2 -17.75 35.81 69.89
CA SER A 2 -18.00 34.59 70.72
C SER A 2 -19.22 33.80 70.20
N GLY A 3 -19.13 32.54 69.73
CA GLY A 3 -18.00 31.59 69.63
C GLY A 3 -18.48 30.23 69.04
N GLU A 4 -17.81 29.07 69.09
CA GLU A 4 -16.50 28.62 69.62
C GLU A 4 -16.01 27.32 68.90
N ALA A 5 -14.95 26.67 69.41
CA ALA A 5 -14.31 25.42 68.96
C ALA A 5 -15.17 24.14 69.21
N THR A 6 -14.93 22.90 68.70
CA THR A 6 -13.93 22.23 67.81
C THR A 6 -14.61 20.99 67.13
N GLN A 7 -14.04 19.90 66.58
CA GLN A 7 -12.72 19.20 66.61
C GLN A 7 -12.55 18.25 65.38
N VAL A 8 -11.33 17.73 65.14
CA VAL A 8 -11.00 16.66 64.15
C VAL A 8 -10.93 15.28 64.80
N LYS A 9 -11.35 14.20 64.10
CA LYS A 9 -10.97 12.81 64.42
C LYS A 9 -10.70 11.96 63.17
N ASN A 10 -9.56 11.28 63.18
CA ASN A 10 -9.29 10.11 62.33
C ASN A 10 -10.07 8.88 62.82
N ASN A 11 -10.29 7.91 61.93
CA ASN A 11 -10.30 6.48 62.26
C ASN A 11 -9.97 5.68 60.98
N GLY A 12 -9.01 4.75 61.07
CA GLY A 12 -8.60 3.91 59.96
C GLY A 12 -9.37 2.59 59.89
N PHE A 13 -9.40 1.97 58.71
CA PHE A 13 -9.88 0.60 58.51
C PHE A 13 -8.72 -0.34 58.23
N SER A 14 -8.75 -1.53 58.85
CA SER A 14 -7.70 -2.54 58.77
C SER A 14 -8.03 -3.66 57.78
N ASN A 15 -7.01 -4.11 57.04
CA ASN A 15 -7.07 -5.35 56.29
C ASN A 15 -7.26 -6.54 57.24
N GLY A 16 -8.17 -7.48 56.91
CA GLY A 16 -8.36 -8.66 57.76
C GLY A 16 -9.50 -9.64 57.47
N LYS A 17 -10.31 -9.47 56.40
CA LYS A 17 -11.49 -10.35 56.17
C LYS A 17 -11.61 -11.09 54.83
N SER A 18 -10.88 -10.72 53.77
CA SER A 18 -11.00 -11.45 52.48
C SER A 18 -10.17 -12.74 52.39
N ILE A 19 -9.09 -12.89 53.17
CA ILE A 19 -8.15 -14.01 53.04
C ILE A 19 -8.77 -15.35 53.50
N LYS A 20 -9.48 -15.35 54.64
CA LYS A 20 -10.06 -16.56 55.26
C LYS A 20 -11.21 -17.21 54.48
N MET A 21 -11.66 -16.63 53.37
CA MET A 21 -12.69 -17.23 52.50
C MET A 21 -12.08 -17.97 51.30
N VAL A 22 -10.79 -17.76 51.01
CA VAL A 22 -10.06 -18.45 49.92
C VAL A 22 -9.45 -19.76 50.41
N GLU A 23 -8.83 -19.74 51.60
CA GLU A 23 -8.22 -20.93 52.23
C GLU A 23 -9.24 -22.08 52.41
N ALA A 24 -10.50 -21.75 52.69
CA ALA A 24 -11.58 -22.71 52.91
C ALA A 24 -12.05 -23.47 51.65
N LYS A 25 -11.60 -23.07 50.44
CA LYS A 25 -11.87 -23.79 49.17
C LYS A 25 -10.70 -24.64 48.68
N LEU A 26 -9.51 -24.53 49.25
CA LEU A 26 -8.36 -25.39 48.88
C LEU A 26 -8.28 -26.68 49.70
N SER A 27 -8.91 -26.75 50.87
CA SER A 27 -8.83 -27.93 51.76
C SER A 27 -9.75 -29.09 51.37
N THR A 28 -10.74 -28.87 50.50
CA THR A 28 -11.76 -29.88 50.14
C THR A 28 -11.44 -30.70 48.89
N LEU A 29 -10.31 -30.46 48.23
CA LEU A 29 -9.86 -31.20 47.04
C LEU A 29 -8.79 -32.27 47.35
N THR A 30 -8.28 -32.34 48.58
CA THR A 30 -7.10 -33.16 48.94
C THR A 30 -7.40 -34.49 49.63
N GLU A 31 -8.66 -34.80 49.96
CA GLU A 31 -9.04 -36.00 50.75
C GLU A 31 -9.75 -37.12 49.94
N LEU A 32 -9.88 -37.00 48.62
CA LEU A 32 -10.60 -37.97 47.76
C LEU A 32 -9.71 -38.87 46.87
N GLN A 33 -8.44 -39.06 47.23
CA GLN A 33 -7.54 -40.03 46.57
C GLN A 33 -6.95 -41.06 47.54
N SER A 34 -7.81 -41.87 48.18
CA SER A 34 -7.37 -42.96 49.08
C SER A 34 -8.28 -44.21 49.07
N SER A 35 -8.93 -44.52 47.95
CA SER A 35 -9.44 -45.87 47.68
C SER A 35 -9.30 -46.22 46.20
N GLY A 36 -8.93 -47.47 45.90
CA GLY A 36 -8.57 -47.89 44.54
C GLY A 36 -9.50 -48.95 43.96
N ALA A 37 -9.78 -48.85 42.66
CA ALA A 37 -10.33 -49.92 41.85
C ALA A 37 -9.61 -49.91 40.49
N SER A 38 -9.06 -51.04 40.08
CA SER A 38 -8.35 -51.17 38.79
C SER A 38 -9.32 -51.51 37.66
N SER A 39 -9.17 -50.84 36.51
CA SER A 39 -9.66 -51.35 35.23
C SER A 39 -8.62 -51.07 34.15
N HIS A 40 -8.27 -52.09 33.37
CA HIS A 40 -7.23 -51.98 32.34
C HIS A 40 -7.75 -51.28 31.09
N ILE A 41 -7.04 -50.27 30.61
CA ILE A 41 -7.09 -49.83 29.21
C ILE A 41 -5.68 -49.99 28.63
N SER A 42 -5.55 -50.87 27.64
CA SER A 42 -4.28 -51.14 26.96
C SER A 42 -4.06 -50.13 25.85
N LEU A 43 -3.34 -49.04 26.14
CA LEU A 43 -2.87 -48.12 25.11
C LEU A 43 -1.73 -48.78 24.32
N SER A 44 -2.02 -49.15 23.07
CA SER A 44 -1.03 -49.75 22.17
C SER A 44 0.08 -48.76 21.84
N LYS A 45 1.33 -49.11 22.15
CA LYS A 45 2.52 -48.34 21.75
C LYS A 45 2.69 -48.33 20.22
N LYS A 46 2.04 -47.41 19.52
CA LYS A 46 2.61 -46.86 18.28
C LYS A 46 3.69 -45.86 18.70
N SER A 47 4.92 -46.10 18.27
CA SER A 47 6.05 -45.22 18.56
C SER A 47 5.84 -43.87 17.88
N PHE A 48 5.85 -42.79 18.67
CA PHE A 48 6.25 -41.49 18.14
C PHE A 48 7.62 -41.65 17.46
N LYS A 49 7.84 -40.99 16.32
CA LYS A 49 9.21 -40.57 16.01
C LYS A 49 9.60 -39.59 17.11
N GLU A 50 10.69 -39.84 17.81
CA GLU A 50 11.19 -38.93 18.83
C GLU A 50 11.60 -37.61 18.16
N ALA A 51 10.71 -36.61 18.22
CA ALA A 51 11.07 -35.24 17.97
C ALA A 51 12.13 -34.82 19.00
N SER A 52 13.06 -33.95 18.60
CA SER A 52 14.12 -33.51 19.50
C SER A 52 13.52 -32.88 20.76
N ILE A 53 14.00 -33.31 21.92
CA ILE A 53 13.60 -32.76 23.24
C ILE A 53 13.87 -31.25 23.34
N ASP A 54 14.67 -30.70 22.43
CA ASP A 54 15.05 -29.28 22.40
C ASP A 54 14.22 -28.39 21.45
N THR A 55 13.38 -28.95 20.56
CA THR A 55 12.51 -28.15 19.68
C THR A 55 11.24 -27.67 20.39
N PRO A 56 10.92 -26.36 20.38
CA PRO A 56 9.71 -25.85 21.05
C PRO A 56 8.40 -26.37 20.45
N ASP A 57 7.41 -26.60 21.31
CA ASP A 57 6.03 -26.91 20.93
C ASP A 57 5.34 -25.70 20.28
N ILE A 58 4.33 -25.93 19.43
CA ILE A 58 3.39 -24.90 19.00
C ILE A 58 2.07 -25.09 19.74
N VAL A 59 1.61 -24.03 20.40
CA VAL A 59 0.29 -23.97 21.04
C VAL A 59 -0.54 -22.91 20.31
N CYS A 60 -1.44 -23.37 19.45
CA CYS A 60 -2.27 -22.54 18.60
C CYS A 60 -3.68 -22.37 19.20
N LEU A 61 -4.19 -21.14 19.23
CA LEU A 61 -5.46 -20.77 19.87
C LEU A 61 -6.41 -20.21 18.81
N SER A 62 -7.53 -20.89 18.54
CA SER A 62 -8.29 -20.75 17.29
C SER A 62 -9.81 -20.58 17.49
N HIS A 63 -10.39 -19.63 16.74
CA HIS A 63 -11.84 -19.51 16.52
C HIS A 63 -12.35 -20.43 15.39
N LEU A 64 -11.44 -21.06 14.64
CA LEU A 64 -11.74 -21.99 13.56
C LEU A 64 -11.66 -23.44 14.07
N ARG A 65 -12.64 -24.25 13.68
CA ARG A 65 -12.72 -25.68 13.97
C ARG A 65 -11.85 -26.47 12.98
N TRP A 66 -11.00 -27.37 13.46
CA TRP A 66 -10.01 -28.13 12.67
C TRP A 66 -10.69 -28.96 11.58
N ASN A 67 -11.79 -29.64 11.94
CA ASN A 67 -12.53 -30.58 11.08
C ASN A 67 -13.68 -29.94 10.29
N PHE A 68 -13.81 -28.60 10.24
CA PHE A 68 -14.92 -27.93 9.55
C PHE A 68 -14.63 -27.58 8.10
N VAL A 69 -13.57 -26.80 7.86
CA VAL A 69 -13.10 -26.41 6.52
C VAL A 69 -11.57 -26.37 6.51
N TYR A 70 -10.98 -27.06 5.54
CA TYR A 70 -9.53 -27.05 5.31
C TYR A 70 -9.11 -25.70 4.73
N GLN A 71 -8.18 -25.02 5.41
CA GLN A 71 -7.73 -23.66 5.09
C GLN A 71 -6.35 -23.40 5.73
N ARG A 72 -5.92 -22.13 5.81
CA ARG A 72 -4.57 -21.72 6.26
C ARG A 72 -4.04 -22.45 7.52
N PRO A 73 -4.80 -22.61 8.64
CA PRO A 73 -4.28 -23.28 9.82
C PRO A 73 -3.87 -24.73 9.54
N GLN A 74 -4.66 -25.47 8.75
CA GLN A 74 -4.31 -26.83 8.38
C GLN A 74 -3.08 -26.87 7.47
N HIS A 75 -3.00 -26.07 6.40
CA HIS A 75 -1.82 -26.07 5.52
C HIS A 75 -0.50 -25.78 6.25
N LEU A 76 -0.52 -24.91 7.27
CA LEU A 76 0.66 -24.54 8.06
C LEU A 76 0.94 -25.55 9.19
N LEU A 77 -0.08 -25.92 9.98
CA LEU A 77 0.12 -26.74 11.18
C LEU A 77 0.32 -28.23 10.88
N VAL A 78 -0.21 -28.74 9.76
CA VAL A 78 0.13 -30.08 9.23
C VAL A 78 1.63 -30.15 8.87
N ARG A 79 2.19 -29.09 8.28
CA ARG A 79 3.63 -29.00 7.99
C ARG A 79 4.46 -28.88 9.27
N CYS A 80 3.96 -28.15 10.25
CA CYS A 80 4.57 -28.02 11.57
C CYS A 80 4.67 -29.36 12.32
N ALA A 81 3.59 -30.15 12.32
CA ALA A 81 3.50 -31.45 13.00
C ALA A 81 4.50 -32.51 12.50
N GLN A 82 5.11 -32.31 11.32
CA GLN A 82 6.17 -33.19 10.81
C GLN A 82 7.47 -33.11 11.62
N GLY A 83 7.69 -32.03 12.39
CA GLY A 83 8.96 -31.77 13.09
C GLY A 83 8.87 -31.34 14.55
N ARG A 84 7.68 -30.98 15.07
CA ARG A 84 7.46 -30.60 16.49
C ARG A 84 6.04 -30.94 16.93
N ARG A 85 5.76 -30.98 18.24
CA ARG A 85 4.39 -31.19 18.74
C ARG A 85 3.56 -29.94 18.47
N VAL A 86 2.30 -30.13 18.07
CA VAL A 86 1.35 -29.06 17.79
C VAL A 86 0.07 -29.32 18.56
N PHE A 87 -0.35 -28.34 19.36
CA PHE A 87 -1.63 -28.31 20.06
C PHE A 87 -2.51 -27.25 19.38
N PHE A 88 -3.62 -27.66 18.77
CA PHE A 88 -4.60 -26.77 18.16
C PHE A 88 -5.82 -26.69 19.06
N ILE A 89 -5.91 -25.63 19.86
CA ILE A 89 -6.98 -25.39 20.82
C ILE A 89 -8.08 -24.59 20.14
N GLU A 90 -9.29 -25.17 20.11
CA GLU A 90 -10.49 -24.52 19.58
C GLU A 90 -11.23 -23.70 20.63
N GLU A 91 -12.18 -22.89 20.21
CA GLU A 91 -13.18 -22.27 21.08
C GLU A 91 -13.98 -23.33 21.88
N PRO A 92 -14.52 -22.96 23.07
CA PRO A 92 -15.31 -23.90 23.86
C PRO A 92 -16.57 -24.39 23.14
N ILE A 93 -16.99 -25.61 23.45
CA ILE A 93 -18.32 -26.16 23.17
C ILE A 93 -19.12 -26.10 24.48
N PHE A 94 -20.34 -25.55 24.44
CA PHE A 94 -21.16 -25.38 25.64
C PHE A 94 -22.18 -26.51 25.80
N SER A 95 -22.09 -27.24 26.91
CA SER A 95 -22.92 -28.41 27.20
C SER A 95 -23.68 -28.26 28.53
N ASN A 96 -24.48 -29.28 28.86
CA ASN A 96 -25.15 -29.41 30.15
C ASN A 96 -24.30 -30.18 31.18
N GLU A 97 -23.02 -30.45 30.90
CA GLU A 97 -22.11 -31.06 31.87
C GLU A 97 -21.80 -30.06 33.02
N PRO A 98 -21.71 -30.52 34.28
CA PRO A 98 -21.61 -29.64 35.44
C PRO A 98 -20.20 -29.09 35.73
N LEU A 99 -19.19 -29.54 34.98
CA LEU A 99 -17.78 -29.17 35.13
C LEU A 99 -17.15 -29.03 33.74
N GLY A 100 -16.17 -28.13 33.60
CA GLY A 100 -15.38 -28.03 32.39
C GLY A 100 -14.43 -29.22 32.22
N ARG A 101 -14.17 -29.61 30.96
CA ARG A 101 -13.18 -30.64 30.59
C ARG A 101 -12.50 -30.28 29.26
N LEU A 102 -11.37 -30.92 28.96
CA LEU A 102 -10.81 -30.94 27.61
C LEU A 102 -11.15 -32.27 26.93
N GLU A 103 -11.46 -32.20 25.64
CA GLU A 103 -11.42 -33.34 24.73
C GLU A 103 -10.16 -33.19 23.87
N VAL A 104 -9.26 -34.17 23.93
CA VAL A 104 -7.99 -34.16 23.20
C VAL A 104 -7.97 -35.33 22.23
N SER A 105 -7.74 -35.04 20.95
CA SER A 105 -7.65 -36.04 19.88
C SER A 105 -6.40 -35.81 19.02
N LEU A 106 -5.85 -36.89 18.46
CA LEU A 106 -4.70 -36.83 17.57
C LEU A 106 -5.17 -37.01 16.13
N ASP A 107 -5.03 -35.98 15.30
CA ASP A 107 -5.32 -36.05 13.88
C ASP A 107 -4.28 -36.89 13.12
N GLN A 108 -4.64 -37.38 11.93
CA GLN A 108 -3.77 -38.17 11.05
C GLN A 108 -2.50 -37.41 10.63
N SER A 109 -2.51 -36.07 10.66
CA SER A 109 -1.34 -35.21 10.43
C SER A 109 -0.33 -35.20 11.59
N GLY A 110 -0.72 -35.63 12.79
CA GLY A 110 0.07 -35.49 14.02
C GLY A 110 -0.25 -34.23 14.85
N VAL A 111 -1.20 -33.39 14.42
CA VAL A 111 -1.73 -32.28 15.23
C VAL A 111 -2.63 -32.83 16.34
N MET A 112 -2.42 -32.40 17.58
CA MET A 112 -3.34 -32.66 18.69
C MET A 112 -4.42 -31.57 18.72
N VAL A 113 -5.64 -31.94 18.36
CA VAL A 113 -6.82 -31.05 18.43
C VAL A 113 -7.39 -31.10 19.85
N VAL A 114 -7.52 -29.93 20.46
CA VAL A 114 -7.96 -29.75 21.85
C VAL A 114 -9.23 -28.92 21.86
N VAL A 115 -10.33 -29.51 22.33
CA VAL A 115 -11.65 -28.86 22.39
C VAL A 115 -12.06 -28.71 23.85
N PRO A 116 -12.14 -27.48 24.38
CA PRO A 116 -12.73 -27.25 25.70
C PRO A 116 -14.24 -27.51 25.65
N HIS A 117 -14.76 -28.26 26.62
CA HIS A 117 -16.19 -28.36 26.89
C HIS A 117 -16.48 -27.64 28.20
N LEU A 118 -17.48 -26.76 28.21
CA LEU A 118 -17.85 -25.94 29.38
C LEU A 118 -19.36 -26.01 29.67
N PRO A 119 -19.79 -25.77 30.92
CA PRO A 119 -21.19 -25.54 31.25
C PRO A 119 -21.81 -24.37 30.48
N GLN A 120 -23.08 -24.50 30.08
CA GLN A 120 -23.88 -23.37 29.57
C GLN A 120 -24.18 -22.34 30.67
N GLY A 121 -24.25 -21.05 30.29
CA GLY A 121 -24.70 -19.97 31.17
C GLY A 121 -23.66 -19.37 32.12
N LEU A 122 -22.37 -19.68 31.95
CA LEU A 122 -21.28 -19.01 32.66
C LEU A 122 -21.19 -17.51 32.34
N SER A 123 -20.73 -16.70 33.29
CA SER A 123 -20.31 -15.32 33.02
C SER A 123 -18.96 -15.28 32.31
N GLU A 124 -18.59 -14.14 31.71
CA GLU A 124 -17.30 -13.99 31.01
C GLU A 124 -16.11 -14.20 31.96
N GLU A 125 -16.21 -13.79 33.23
CA GLU A 125 -15.16 -14.02 34.23
C GLU A 125 -15.04 -15.50 34.61
N ALA A 126 -16.17 -16.21 34.76
CA ALA A 126 -16.18 -17.64 35.08
C ALA A 126 -15.66 -18.47 33.92
N LEU A 127 -16.09 -18.17 32.69
CA LEU A 127 -15.60 -18.79 31.46
C LEU A 127 -14.08 -18.63 31.31
N ASN A 128 -13.55 -17.43 31.55
CA ASN A 128 -12.12 -17.18 31.46
C ASN A 128 -11.32 -17.86 32.59
N ALA A 129 -11.91 -18.01 33.79
CA ALA A 129 -11.30 -18.76 34.88
C ALA A 129 -11.24 -20.27 34.59
N ASP A 130 -12.34 -20.86 34.10
CA ASP A 130 -12.40 -22.29 33.76
C ASP A 130 -11.49 -22.61 32.56
N LEU A 131 -11.48 -21.78 31.51
CA LEU A 131 -10.53 -21.95 30.39
C LEU A 131 -9.08 -21.86 30.86
N LYS A 132 -8.75 -20.90 31.74
CA LYS A 132 -7.41 -20.81 32.33
C LYS A 132 -7.02 -22.11 33.05
N LEU A 133 -7.90 -22.65 33.89
CA LEU A 133 -7.64 -23.90 34.64
C LEU A 133 -7.46 -25.10 33.70
N LEU A 134 -8.29 -25.21 32.66
CA LEU A 134 -8.18 -26.29 31.68
C LEU A 134 -6.87 -26.21 30.87
N ILE A 135 -6.47 -25.01 30.43
CA ILE A 135 -5.20 -24.82 29.71
C ILE A 135 -3.99 -25.04 30.61
N ASP A 136 -4.01 -24.58 31.88
CA ASP A 136 -2.95 -24.89 32.84
C ASP A 136 -2.83 -26.40 33.08
N GLY A 137 -3.97 -27.12 33.10
CA GLY A 137 -4.01 -28.59 33.15
C GLY A 137 -3.35 -29.25 31.94
N LEU A 138 -3.70 -28.83 30.72
CA LEU A 138 -3.09 -29.33 29.46
C LEU A 138 -1.57 -29.16 29.47
N PHE A 139 -1.09 -28.00 29.90
CA PHE A 139 0.35 -27.70 29.96
C PHE A 139 1.10 -28.60 30.95
N ALA A 140 0.48 -28.91 32.10
CA ALA A 140 1.04 -29.84 33.07
C ALA A 140 1.01 -31.30 32.57
N GLU A 141 -0.12 -31.76 32.03
CA GLU A 141 -0.30 -33.15 31.56
C GLU A 141 0.65 -33.48 30.41
N HIS A 142 0.72 -32.61 29.40
CA HIS A 142 1.56 -32.82 28.22
C HIS A 142 3.00 -32.33 28.39
N ASN A 143 3.38 -31.78 29.55
CA ASN A 143 4.71 -31.23 29.83
C ASN A 143 5.13 -30.19 28.76
N ILE A 144 4.33 -29.12 28.62
CA ILE A 144 4.55 -28.05 27.64
C ILE A 144 5.43 -26.96 28.28
N CYS A 145 6.76 -27.13 28.19
CA CYS A 145 7.73 -26.28 28.89
C CYS A 145 8.45 -25.26 27.99
N LYS A 146 8.77 -25.63 26.74
CA LYS A 146 9.33 -24.75 25.71
C LYS A 146 8.30 -24.65 24.59
N TYR A 147 7.68 -23.49 24.39
CA TYR A 147 6.57 -23.36 23.44
C TYR A 147 6.48 -21.97 22.82
N ILE A 148 5.80 -21.92 21.68
CA ILE A 148 5.43 -20.72 20.93
C ILE A 148 3.90 -20.64 20.96
N PHE A 149 3.33 -19.47 21.28
CA PHE A 149 1.89 -19.25 21.09
C PHE A 149 1.59 -18.76 19.67
N TRP A 150 0.52 -19.28 19.09
CA TRP A 150 0.00 -18.86 17.78
C TRP A 150 -1.48 -18.50 17.88
N TYR A 151 -1.80 -17.22 17.97
CA TYR A 151 -3.18 -16.73 18.10
C TYR A 151 -3.82 -16.56 16.72
N TYR A 152 -4.94 -17.26 16.49
CA TYR A 152 -5.94 -16.93 15.45
C TYR A 152 -7.16 -16.19 16.03
N THR A 153 -7.25 -16.00 17.35
CA THR A 153 -8.33 -15.24 17.99
C THR A 153 -7.80 -14.36 19.12
N PRO A 154 -8.05 -13.03 19.09
CA PRO A 154 -7.69 -12.14 20.21
C PRO A 154 -8.35 -12.53 21.53
N MET A 155 -9.55 -13.13 21.49
CA MET A 155 -10.30 -13.49 22.70
C MET A 155 -9.52 -14.42 23.64
N ALA A 156 -8.63 -15.25 23.10
CA ALA A 156 -7.80 -16.15 23.90
C ALA A 156 -6.76 -15.46 24.78
N ILE A 157 -6.48 -14.16 24.60
CA ILE A 157 -5.59 -13.43 25.51
C ILE A 157 -6.17 -13.36 26.92
N ALA A 158 -7.51 -13.38 27.06
CA ALA A 158 -8.20 -13.19 28.33
C ALA A 158 -7.81 -14.21 29.40
N PHE A 159 -7.62 -15.48 29.02
CA PHE A 159 -7.31 -16.61 29.90
C PHE A 159 -5.85 -17.10 29.83
N THR A 160 -4.98 -16.47 29.03
CA THR A 160 -3.58 -16.89 28.83
C THR A 160 -2.51 -15.88 29.30
N ARG A 161 -2.90 -14.74 29.87
CA ARG A 161 -1.99 -13.63 30.23
C ARG A 161 -0.78 -14.04 31.09
N HIS A 162 -0.96 -15.03 31.96
CA HIS A 162 0.08 -15.51 32.88
C HIS A 162 1.16 -16.37 32.19
N LEU A 163 0.86 -16.99 31.05
CA LEU A 163 1.74 -17.92 30.35
C LEU A 163 2.85 -17.18 29.59
N GLN A 164 4.08 -17.69 29.73
CA GLN A 164 5.32 -17.11 29.20
C GLN A 164 5.90 -18.01 28.09
N PRO A 165 5.51 -17.82 26.81
CA PRO A 165 6.11 -18.54 25.69
C PRO A 165 7.49 -17.99 25.34
N LEU A 166 8.22 -18.72 24.48
CA LEU A 166 9.41 -18.21 23.81
C LEU A 166 9.07 -17.12 22.79
N ALA A 167 7.95 -17.26 22.06
CA ALA A 167 7.43 -16.25 21.13
C ALA A 167 5.89 -16.27 21.09
N VAL A 168 5.30 -15.10 20.81
CA VAL A 168 3.88 -14.88 20.55
C VAL A 168 3.73 -14.44 19.10
N VAL A 169 3.05 -15.28 18.31
CA VAL A 169 2.58 -14.98 16.95
C VAL A 169 1.10 -14.63 17.03
N TYR A 170 0.69 -13.52 16.43
CA TYR A 170 -0.71 -13.23 16.11
C TYR A 170 -0.90 -13.32 14.60
N ASP A 171 -1.57 -14.38 14.12
CA ASP A 171 -1.88 -14.54 12.69
C ASP A 171 -3.29 -13.98 12.43
N CYS A 172 -3.32 -12.66 12.22
CA CYS A 172 -4.50 -11.86 11.89
C CYS A 172 -4.94 -12.18 10.45
N MET A 173 -5.55 -13.34 10.27
CA MET A 173 -5.99 -13.83 8.95
C MET A 173 -7.19 -13.04 8.40
N ASP A 174 -8.09 -12.63 9.29
CA ASP A 174 -9.32 -11.90 8.97
C ASP A 174 -9.49 -10.71 9.93
N GLU A 175 -10.19 -9.65 9.49
CA GLU A 175 -10.63 -8.56 10.37
C GLU A 175 -11.85 -9.01 11.19
N LEU A 176 -11.60 -9.83 12.22
CA LEU A 176 -12.65 -10.42 13.06
C LEU A 176 -13.57 -9.39 13.72
N SER A 177 -13.14 -8.13 13.85
CA SER A 177 -13.94 -7.05 14.42
C SER A 177 -14.95 -6.42 13.46
N ALA A 178 -14.96 -6.85 12.18
CA ALA A 178 -15.92 -6.46 11.15
C ALA A 178 -17.02 -7.52 10.90
N PHE A 179 -16.91 -8.74 11.46
CA PHE A 179 -17.93 -9.77 11.33
C PHE A 179 -19.19 -9.44 12.14
N LYS A 180 -20.35 -9.85 11.63
CA LYS A 180 -21.63 -9.61 12.29
C LYS A 180 -21.71 -10.35 13.63
N GLY A 181 -21.96 -9.59 14.70
CA GLY A 181 -22.01 -10.13 16.07
C GLY A 181 -20.65 -10.28 16.76
N ALA A 182 -19.56 -9.70 16.23
CA ALA A 182 -18.26 -9.69 16.89
C ALA A 182 -18.34 -9.18 18.36
N PRO A 183 -17.75 -9.88 19.34
CA PRO A 183 -17.82 -9.49 20.75
C PRO A 183 -17.22 -8.09 21.02
N PRO A 184 -17.84 -7.23 21.85
CA PRO A 184 -17.30 -5.89 22.14
C PRO A 184 -15.87 -5.90 22.71
N ALA A 185 -15.52 -6.93 23.49
CA ALA A 185 -14.18 -7.10 24.05
C ALA A 185 -13.09 -7.37 23.00
N LEU A 186 -13.45 -7.85 21.79
CA LEU A 186 -12.49 -8.31 20.78
C LEU A 186 -11.51 -7.21 20.34
N LYS A 187 -11.97 -5.96 20.20
CA LYS A 187 -11.09 -4.82 19.84
C LYS A 187 -10.09 -4.46 20.95
N ASN A 188 -10.50 -4.58 22.22
CA ASN A 188 -9.62 -4.34 23.36
C ASN A 188 -8.59 -5.47 23.51
N ASN A 189 -9.04 -6.72 23.36
CA ASN A 189 -8.19 -7.91 23.38
C ASN A 189 -7.21 -7.92 22.19
N GLU A 190 -7.61 -7.45 21.01
CA GLU A 190 -6.71 -7.28 19.86
C GLU A 190 -5.65 -6.20 20.12
N ALA A 191 -6.05 -5.04 20.67
CA ALA A 191 -5.13 -3.97 21.03
C ALA A 191 -4.19 -4.30 22.21
N GLU A 192 -4.49 -5.34 22.99
CA GLU A 192 -3.56 -5.95 23.95
C GLU A 192 -2.65 -6.97 23.26
N LEU A 193 -3.19 -7.83 22.41
CA LEU A 193 -2.44 -8.84 21.67
C LEU A 193 -1.39 -8.23 20.74
N PHE A 194 -1.69 -7.12 20.06
CA PHE A 194 -0.71 -6.35 19.28
C PHE A 194 0.48 -5.83 20.11
N LYS A 195 0.34 -5.68 21.44
CA LYS A 195 1.41 -5.26 22.34
C LYS A 195 2.16 -6.43 22.99
N ARG A 196 1.56 -7.63 22.97
CA ARG A 196 2.11 -8.88 23.52
C ARG A 196 2.76 -9.75 22.45
N ALA A 197 2.39 -9.57 21.18
CA ALA A 197 2.98 -10.24 20.04
C ALA A 197 4.46 -9.85 19.86
N ASP A 198 5.30 -10.83 19.56
CA ASP A 198 6.66 -10.61 19.04
C ASP A 198 6.62 -10.51 17.51
N LEU A 199 5.62 -11.17 16.89
CA LEU A 199 5.34 -11.20 15.45
C LEU A 199 3.83 -11.13 15.20
N VAL A 200 3.43 -10.36 14.18
CA VAL A 200 2.08 -10.40 13.62
C VAL A 200 2.16 -10.83 12.17
N PHE A 201 1.41 -11.86 11.81
CA PHE A 201 1.19 -12.27 10.43
C PHE A 201 -0.21 -11.82 10.00
N THR A 202 -0.38 -11.60 8.70
CA THR A 202 -1.69 -11.23 8.13
C THR A 202 -2.05 -12.14 6.97
N GLY A 203 -3.35 -12.36 6.77
CA GLY A 203 -3.88 -13.25 5.73
C GLY A 203 -3.77 -12.69 4.31
N GLY A 204 -3.58 -11.37 4.16
CA GLY A 204 -3.64 -10.66 2.89
C GLY A 204 -2.93 -9.31 2.90
N GLN A 205 -2.66 -8.78 1.71
CA GLN A 205 -1.94 -7.52 1.52
C GLN A 205 -2.75 -6.31 1.99
N SER A 206 -4.07 -6.28 1.73
CA SER A 206 -4.92 -5.19 2.20
C SER A 206 -5.14 -5.19 3.73
N LEU A 207 -5.02 -6.36 4.38
CA LEU A 207 -5.07 -6.50 5.84
C LEU A 207 -3.73 -6.13 6.50
N TYR A 208 -2.60 -6.51 5.87
CA TYR A 208 -1.29 -5.97 6.20
C TYR A 208 -1.31 -4.43 6.19
N GLU A 209 -1.75 -3.82 5.09
CA GLU A 209 -1.79 -2.35 4.92
C GLU A 209 -2.64 -1.62 6.00
N SER A 210 -3.63 -2.27 6.62
CA SER A 210 -4.45 -1.68 7.70
C SER A 210 -3.92 -1.96 9.13
N LYS A 211 -3.16 -3.04 9.33
CA LYS A 211 -2.60 -3.43 10.63
C LYS A 211 -1.13 -3.02 10.82
N VAL A 212 -0.38 -2.74 9.75
CA VAL A 212 1.08 -2.55 9.78
C VAL A 212 1.56 -1.34 10.60
N ASN A 213 0.72 -0.32 10.79
CA ASN A 213 1.06 0.84 11.64
C ASN A 213 0.72 0.61 13.13
N GLN A 214 0.30 -0.59 13.53
CA GLN A 214 -0.11 -0.95 14.90
C GLN A 214 0.96 -1.76 15.66
N HIS A 215 1.97 -2.30 14.96
CA HIS A 215 3.08 -3.07 15.54
C HIS A 215 4.33 -3.02 14.63
N LEU A 216 5.53 -3.23 15.19
CA LEU A 216 6.80 -3.09 14.45
C LEU A 216 7.10 -4.29 13.54
N ASN A 217 6.73 -5.49 13.99
CA ASN A 217 6.91 -6.74 13.25
C ASN A 217 5.54 -7.23 12.74
N VAL A 218 5.04 -6.63 11.66
CA VAL A 218 3.84 -7.10 10.94
C VAL A 218 4.28 -7.55 9.54
N TYR A 219 3.81 -8.72 9.09
CA TYR A 219 4.20 -9.30 7.81
C TYR A 219 2.98 -9.77 6.98
N PRO A 220 2.94 -9.49 5.67
CA PRO A 220 1.94 -10.04 4.77
C PRO A 220 2.31 -11.48 4.42
N PHE A 221 1.38 -12.41 4.61
CA PHE A 221 1.47 -13.76 4.05
C PHE A 221 0.17 -14.07 3.30
N PRO A 222 0.04 -13.61 2.03
CA PRO A 222 -1.15 -13.84 1.22
C PRO A 222 -1.47 -15.33 1.02
N SER A 223 -2.72 -15.59 0.60
CA SER A 223 -3.19 -16.93 0.29
C SER A 223 -2.28 -17.68 -0.70
N SER A 224 -1.88 -18.88 -0.30
CA SER A 224 -0.99 -19.78 -1.06
C SER A 224 -1.77 -21.01 -1.55
N VAL A 225 -1.13 -21.85 -2.38
CA VAL A 225 -1.76 -23.04 -2.98
C VAL A 225 -0.82 -24.24 -2.97
N ASP A 226 -1.37 -25.44 -2.81
CA ASP A 226 -0.67 -26.70 -3.06
C ASP A 226 -0.86 -27.07 -4.55
N VAL A 227 -0.07 -26.48 -5.45
CA VAL A 227 -0.28 -26.53 -6.93
C VAL A 227 -0.47 -27.96 -7.44
N ALA A 228 0.33 -28.92 -6.97
CA ALA A 228 0.25 -30.31 -7.40
C ALA A 228 -1.09 -30.99 -7.05
N HIS A 229 -1.79 -30.51 -6.01
CA HIS A 229 -3.13 -31.02 -5.67
C HIS A 229 -4.17 -30.55 -6.69
N PHE A 230 -4.26 -29.25 -6.94
CA PHE A 230 -5.27 -28.70 -7.84
C PHE A 230 -4.95 -28.93 -9.32
N ALA A 231 -3.68 -29.11 -9.70
CA ALA A 231 -3.29 -29.47 -11.07
C ALA A 231 -3.84 -30.84 -11.52
N GLN A 232 -4.30 -31.70 -10.60
CA GLN A 232 -5.04 -32.94 -10.95
C GLN A 232 -6.29 -32.63 -11.80
N ALA A 233 -6.96 -31.50 -11.56
CA ALA A 233 -8.13 -31.05 -12.31
C ALA A 233 -7.88 -30.78 -13.81
N ARG A 234 -6.61 -30.68 -14.22
CA ARG A 234 -6.21 -30.51 -15.62
C ARG A 234 -6.26 -31.82 -16.42
N ASN A 235 -6.34 -32.97 -15.76
CA ASN A 235 -6.31 -34.30 -16.37
C ASN A 235 -7.73 -34.85 -16.57
N SER A 236 -8.30 -34.67 -17.76
CA SER A 236 -9.67 -35.05 -18.14
C SER A 236 -9.95 -36.56 -18.26
N GLN A 237 -9.21 -37.40 -17.53
CA GLN A 237 -9.37 -38.87 -17.52
C GLN A 237 -10.12 -39.40 -16.28
N GLU A 238 -10.31 -38.58 -15.25
CA GLU A 238 -11.09 -38.96 -14.07
C GLU A 238 -12.60 -38.81 -14.31
N LYS A 239 -13.39 -39.66 -13.65
CA LYS A 239 -14.85 -39.66 -13.75
C LYS A 239 -15.43 -38.55 -12.87
N GLU A 240 -16.30 -37.71 -13.44
CA GLU A 240 -16.95 -36.63 -12.69
C GLU A 240 -17.70 -37.12 -11.43
N PRO A 241 -17.71 -36.32 -10.34
CA PRO A 241 -18.49 -36.62 -9.14
C PRO A 241 -19.97 -36.83 -9.44
N ALA A 242 -20.59 -37.83 -8.82
CA ALA A 242 -21.92 -38.33 -9.20
C ALA A 242 -23.07 -37.32 -9.03
N ASP A 243 -22.88 -36.31 -8.18
CA ASP A 243 -23.81 -35.21 -7.92
C ASP A 243 -23.56 -33.97 -8.80
N GLN A 244 -22.41 -33.87 -9.47
CA GLN A 244 -22.14 -32.87 -10.52
C GLN A 244 -22.39 -33.42 -11.93
N ALA A 245 -22.18 -34.72 -12.17
CA ALA A 245 -22.11 -35.34 -13.50
C ALA A 245 -23.37 -35.18 -14.38
N ASN A 246 -24.54 -34.89 -13.79
CA ASN A 246 -25.79 -34.67 -14.53
C ASN A 246 -26.14 -33.18 -14.71
N ILE A 247 -25.33 -32.26 -14.18
CA ILE A 247 -25.48 -30.82 -14.38
C ILE A 247 -24.99 -30.48 -15.81
N PRO A 248 -25.76 -29.79 -16.67
CA PRO A 248 -25.31 -29.42 -18.01
C PRO A 248 -24.19 -28.36 -18.00
N HIS A 249 -23.60 -28.11 -19.18
CA HIS A 249 -22.57 -27.10 -19.40
C HIS A 249 -23.13 -25.88 -20.15
N PRO A 250 -22.58 -24.66 -19.95
CA PRO A 250 -21.40 -24.37 -19.13
C PRO A 250 -21.69 -24.33 -17.62
N ARG A 251 -20.72 -24.82 -16.83
CA ARG A 251 -20.74 -24.83 -15.37
C ARG A 251 -19.84 -23.73 -14.80
N LEU A 252 -20.44 -22.80 -14.06
CA LEU A 252 -19.76 -21.73 -13.32
C LEU A 252 -19.68 -22.12 -11.84
N GLY A 253 -18.49 -22.38 -11.30
CA GLY A 253 -18.35 -22.98 -9.98
C GLY A 253 -17.74 -22.09 -8.90
N PHE A 254 -18.22 -22.27 -7.66
CA PHE A 254 -17.61 -21.73 -6.44
C PHE A 254 -17.43 -22.85 -5.40
N PHE A 255 -16.29 -22.89 -4.71
CA PHE A 255 -16.19 -23.62 -3.44
C PHE A 255 -15.72 -22.74 -2.28
N GLY A 256 -16.34 -22.90 -1.11
CA GLY A 256 -15.98 -22.16 0.10
C GLY A 256 -17.12 -22.11 1.10
N VAL A 257 -16.91 -21.40 2.21
CA VAL A 257 -18.00 -21.14 3.16
C VAL A 257 -19.04 -20.24 2.48
N ILE A 258 -20.31 -20.63 2.52
CA ILE A 258 -21.44 -19.83 2.01
C ILE A 258 -22.03 -19.08 3.21
N ASP A 259 -21.63 -17.81 3.37
CA ASP A 259 -22.01 -16.94 4.48
C ASP A 259 -22.29 -15.49 4.02
N GLU A 260 -22.35 -14.54 4.95
CA GLU A 260 -22.62 -13.11 4.70
C GLU A 260 -21.60 -12.38 3.81
N ARG A 261 -20.54 -13.05 3.38
CA ARG A 261 -19.59 -12.57 2.36
C ARG A 261 -20.04 -12.88 0.93
N MET A 262 -21.07 -13.68 0.72
CA MET A 262 -21.58 -14.06 -0.60
C MET A 262 -22.53 -13.00 -1.17
N ASP A 263 -22.34 -12.63 -2.44
CA ASP A 263 -23.27 -11.72 -3.14
C ASP A 263 -24.44 -12.52 -3.75
N ILE A 264 -25.48 -12.70 -2.93
CA ILE A 264 -26.68 -13.46 -3.30
C ILE A 264 -27.50 -12.79 -4.41
N GLU A 265 -27.43 -11.46 -4.55
CA GLU A 265 -28.13 -10.71 -5.60
C GLU A 265 -27.38 -10.80 -6.94
N LEU A 266 -26.04 -10.77 -6.92
CA LEU A 266 -25.21 -11.04 -8.09
C LEU A 266 -25.39 -12.48 -8.58
N LEU A 267 -25.39 -13.47 -7.67
CA LEU A 267 -25.67 -14.88 -8.00
C LEU A 267 -27.05 -15.04 -8.63
N ALA A 268 -28.08 -14.44 -8.04
CA ALA A 268 -29.44 -14.44 -8.56
C ALA A 268 -29.50 -13.81 -9.96
N GLY A 269 -28.92 -12.62 -10.13
CA GLY A 269 -28.94 -11.89 -11.39
C GLY A 269 -28.16 -12.58 -12.52
N ILE A 270 -27.03 -13.24 -12.23
CA ILE A 270 -26.31 -14.05 -13.23
C ILE A 270 -27.18 -15.23 -13.68
N ALA A 271 -27.80 -15.96 -12.74
CA ALA A 271 -28.67 -17.08 -13.05
C ALA A 271 -29.92 -16.67 -13.86
N ASP A 272 -30.53 -15.54 -13.51
CA ASP A 272 -31.68 -14.97 -14.22
C ASP A 272 -31.31 -14.41 -15.61
N ALA A 273 -30.10 -13.85 -15.75
CA ALA A 273 -29.59 -13.32 -17.03
C ALA A 273 -29.11 -14.42 -17.98
N ARG A 274 -28.65 -15.56 -17.46
CA ARG A 274 -28.21 -16.74 -18.23
C ARG A 274 -28.85 -18.03 -17.71
N PRO A 275 -30.13 -18.30 -18.06
CA PRO A 275 -30.79 -19.58 -17.75
C PRO A 275 -30.12 -20.81 -18.38
N ASP A 276 -29.25 -20.60 -19.38
CA ASP A 276 -28.42 -21.60 -20.04
C ASP A 276 -27.09 -21.89 -19.31
N TRP A 277 -26.77 -21.18 -18.23
CA TRP A 277 -25.57 -21.37 -17.42
C TRP A 277 -25.91 -22.02 -16.09
N HIS A 278 -25.08 -22.96 -15.64
CA HIS A 278 -25.32 -23.76 -14.44
C HIS A 278 -24.33 -23.40 -13.32
N LEU A 279 -24.83 -22.78 -12.26
CA LEU A 279 -24.04 -22.26 -11.15
C LEU A 279 -23.86 -23.33 -10.06
N VAL A 280 -22.64 -23.83 -9.88
CA VAL A 280 -22.33 -24.94 -8.95
C VAL A 280 -21.74 -24.38 -7.65
N MET A 281 -22.49 -24.51 -6.57
CA MET A 281 -22.17 -23.93 -5.26
C MET A 281 -21.78 -25.03 -4.27
N ILE A 282 -20.49 -25.10 -3.94
CA ILE A 282 -19.92 -26.12 -3.04
C ILE A 282 -19.52 -25.50 -1.69
N GLY A 283 -19.97 -26.11 -0.60
CA GLY A 283 -19.55 -25.75 0.75
C GLY A 283 -20.65 -25.77 1.81
N PRO A 284 -20.29 -25.52 3.08
CA PRO A 284 -21.24 -25.39 4.17
C PRO A 284 -21.92 -24.01 4.15
N VAL A 285 -23.24 -23.99 4.35
CA VAL A 285 -24.03 -22.77 4.56
C VAL A 285 -24.05 -22.46 6.06
N VAL A 286 -23.51 -21.32 6.47
CA VAL A 286 -23.42 -20.87 7.88
C VAL A 286 -23.52 -19.35 7.99
N LYS A 287 -23.94 -18.83 9.16
CA LYS A 287 -24.11 -17.38 9.46
C LYS A 287 -25.12 -16.61 8.57
N ILE A 288 -25.57 -17.21 7.47
CA ILE A 288 -26.68 -16.78 6.61
C ILE A 288 -27.88 -17.72 6.81
N ASP A 289 -29.10 -17.22 6.61
CA ASP A 289 -30.31 -18.06 6.57
C ASP A 289 -30.34 -18.84 5.23
N PRO A 290 -30.40 -20.18 5.24
CA PRO A 290 -30.52 -20.97 4.00
C PRO A 290 -31.75 -20.59 3.16
N ALA A 291 -32.84 -20.10 3.78
CA ALA A 291 -34.03 -19.65 3.07
C ALA A 291 -33.83 -18.32 2.31
N ALA A 292 -32.75 -17.57 2.58
CA ALA A 292 -32.38 -16.36 1.87
C ALA A 292 -31.46 -16.62 0.65
N LEU A 293 -31.02 -17.86 0.43
CA LEU A 293 -30.21 -18.21 -0.74
C LEU A 293 -31.08 -18.29 -2.01
N PRO A 294 -30.60 -17.79 -3.17
CA PRO A 294 -31.39 -17.74 -4.40
C PRO A 294 -31.72 -19.13 -4.95
N GLN A 295 -33.01 -19.47 -4.98
CA GLN A 295 -33.52 -20.74 -5.52
C GLN A 295 -33.92 -20.56 -7.01
N ARG A 296 -32.98 -20.74 -7.94
CA ARG A 296 -33.24 -20.85 -9.39
C ARG A 296 -32.93 -22.28 -9.85
N GLU A 297 -33.60 -22.75 -10.91
CA GLU A 297 -33.45 -24.12 -11.43
C GLU A 297 -32.03 -24.44 -11.94
N ASN A 298 -31.23 -23.42 -12.24
CA ASN A 298 -29.84 -23.48 -12.68
C ASN A 298 -28.80 -23.16 -11.58
N ILE A 299 -29.19 -23.06 -10.30
CA ILE A 299 -28.26 -22.93 -9.16
C ILE A 299 -28.26 -24.24 -8.34
N TYR A 300 -27.10 -24.85 -8.17
CA TYR A 300 -26.95 -26.18 -7.55
C TYR A 300 -26.09 -26.11 -6.28
N TYR A 301 -26.74 -26.18 -5.12
CA TYR A 301 -26.06 -26.25 -3.82
C TYR A 301 -25.70 -27.71 -3.46
N LEU A 302 -24.44 -28.10 -3.70
CA LEU A 302 -23.98 -29.49 -3.51
C LEU A 302 -23.48 -29.80 -2.08
N GLY A 303 -23.50 -28.82 -1.18
CA GLY A 303 -22.99 -28.95 0.19
C GLY A 303 -21.46 -29.03 0.27
N GLY A 304 -20.93 -29.26 1.47
CA GLY A 304 -19.48 -29.40 1.71
C GLY A 304 -18.90 -30.70 1.14
N LYS A 305 -17.62 -30.64 0.73
CA LYS A 305 -16.80 -31.77 0.22
C LYS A 305 -15.46 -31.78 0.94
N ASP A 306 -14.79 -32.92 0.99
CA ASP A 306 -13.42 -32.99 1.49
C ASP A 306 -12.46 -32.24 0.55
N TYR A 307 -11.45 -31.58 1.12
CA TYR A 307 -10.43 -30.85 0.35
C TYR A 307 -9.75 -31.71 -0.73
N LYS A 308 -9.61 -33.01 -0.46
CA LYS A 308 -9.03 -34.00 -1.38
C LYS A 308 -9.84 -34.18 -2.68
N ASP A 309 -11.16 -33.97 -2.63
CA ASP A 309 -12.10 -34.27 -3.73
C ASP A 309 -12.31 -33.04 -4.63
N LEU A 310 -12.01 -31.82 -4.14
CA LEU A 310 -12.22 -30.55 -4.86
C LEU A 310 -11.64 -30.49 -6.28
N PRO A 311 -10.45 -31.08 -6.60
CA PRO A 311 -9.95 -31.11 -7.98
C PRO A 311 -10.87 -31.84 -8.97
N GLN A 312 -11.63 -32.85 -8.53
CA GLN A 312 -12.57 -33.58 -9.40
C GLN A 312 -13.82 -32.76 -9.74
N TYR A 313 -14.29 -31.91 -8.82
CA TYR A 313 -15.37 -30.96 -9.11
C TYR A 313 -14.87 -29.86 -10.08
N LEU A 314 -13.72 -29.26 -9.78
CA LEU A 314 -13.05 -28.28 -10.65
C LEU A 314 -12.80 -28.79 -12.07
N ALA A 315 -12.43 -30.06 -12.24
CA ALA A 315 -12.18 -30.65 -13.56
C ALA A 315 -13.38 -30.45 -14.49
N GLY A 316 -14.60 -30.65 -13.97
CA GLY A 316 -15.86 -30.48 -14.69
C GLY A 316 -16.43 -29.05 -14.74
N TRP A 317 -15.72 -28.03 -14.29
CA TRP A 317 -16.15 -26.62 -14.43
C TRP A 317 -15.55 -25.98 -15.69
N ASP A 318 -16.30 -25.11 -16.35
CA ASP A 318 -15.82 -24.31 -17.49
C ASP A 318 -15.19 -22.99 -17.01
N LEU A 319 -15.70 -22.47 -15.90
CA LEU A 319 -15.25 -21.23 -15.27
C LEU A 319 -15.43 -21.30 -13.75
N ALA A 320 -14.52 -20.68 -13.00
CA ALA A 320 -14.63 -20.55 -11.56
C ALA A 320 -14.94 -19.09 -11.16
N MET A 321 -15.77 -18.90 -10.15
CA MET A 321 -16.26 -17.58 -9.76
C MET A 321 -16.00 -17.24 -8.30
N LEU A 322 -15.79 -15.95 -8.03
CA LEU A 322 -15.66 -15.35 -6.70
C LEU A 322 -16.68 -14.21 -6.53
N PRO A 323 -17.99 -14.52 -6.42
CA PRO A 323 -19.05 -13.53 -6.30
C PRO A 323 -19.18 -13.05 -4.84
N PHE A 324 -18.16 -12.35 -4.34
CA PHE A 324 -18.16 -11.83 -2.97
C PHE A 324 -18.88 -10.48 -2.88
N ALA A 325 -19.79 -10.34 -1.93
CA ALA A 325 -20.50 -9.09 -1.64
C ALA A 325 -19.50 -8.02 -1.16
N ARG A 326 -19.61 -6.78 -1.63
CA ARG A 326 -18.66 -5.71 -1.28
C ARG A 326 -19.08 -5.03 0.04
N ASN A 327 -18.66 -5.60 1.16
CA ASN A 327 -19.02 -5.17 2.51
C ASN A 327 -17.80 -5.19 3.46
N ASP A 328 -17.96 -4.78 4.73
CA ASP A 328 -16.84 -4.71 5.68
C ASP A 328 -16.21 -6.08 5.98
N ALA A 329 -16.96 -7.18 5.90
CA ALA A 329 -16.46 -8.54 6.11
C ALA A 329 -15.68 -9.11 4.90
N THR A 330 -15.76 -8.47 3.73
CA THR A 330 -14.95 -8.83 2.54
C THR A 330 -13.86 -7.79 2.22
N ARG A 331 -13.87 -6.63 2.89
CA ARG A 331 -12.94 -5.52 2.66
C ARG A 331 -11.45 -5.90 2.73
N PHE A 332 -11.12 -6.94 3.50
CA PHE A 332 -9.75 -7.36 3.81
C PHE A 332 -9.48 -8.86 3.58
N ILE A 333 -10.36 -9.59 2.87
CA ILE A 333 -10.16 -11.03 2.63
C ILE A 333 -9.12 -11.27 1.52
N SER A 334 -8.33 -12.32 1.68
CA SER A 334 -7.39 -12.83 0.66
C SER A 334 -7.79 -14.26 0.30
N PRO A 335 -8.66 -14.50 -0.70
CA PRO A 335 -9.27 -15.80 -0.90
C PRO A 335 -8.24 -16.87 -1.32
N THR A 336 -8.17 -18.00 -0.60
CA THR A 336 -7.36 -19.17 -1.04
C THR A 336 -7.80 -19.64 -2.43
N LYS A 337 -9.08 -19.44 -2.74
CA LYS A 337 -9.78 -19.95 -3.93
C LYS A 337 -9.14 -19.43 -5.22
N THR A 338 -8.62 -18.20 -5.21
CA THR A 338 -8.03 -17.58 -6.41
C THR A 338 -6.84 -18.39 -6.95
N PRO A 339 -5.74 -18.62 -6.20
CA PRO A 339 -4.66 -19.48 -6.68
C PRO A 339 -5.05 -20.97 -6.79
N GLU A 340 -6.05 -21.45 -6.03
CA GLU A 340 -6.57 -22.83 -6.15
C GLU A 340 -7.27 -23.09 -7.51
N TYR A 341 -8.15 -22.18 -7.94
CA TYR A 341 -8.83 -22.24 -9.26
C TYR A 341 -7.84 -22.09 -10.43
N LEU A 342 -6.89 -21.17 -10.29
CA LEU A 342 -5.83 -20.96 -11.27
C LEU A 342 -4.89 -22.18 -11.37
N ALA A 343 -4.55 -22.82 -10.26
CA ALA A 343 -3.80 -24.08 -10.27
C ALA A 343 -4.57 -25.20 -10.99
N ALA A 344 -5.90 -25.20 -10.92
CA ALA A 344 -6.78 -26.10 -11.67
C ALA A 344 -6.97 -25.74 -13.17
N ALA A 345 -6.27 -24.71 -13.67
CA ALA A 345 -6.39 -24.17 -15.03
C ALA A 345 -7.82 -23.74 -15.41
N LYS A 346 -8.58 -23.21 -14.45
CA LYS A 346 -9.93 -22.68 -14.68
C LYS A 346 -9.87 -21.16 -14.88
N PRO A 347 -10.49 -20.60 -15.95
CA PRO A 347 -10.74 -19.17 -16.04
C PRO A 347 -11.45 -18.67 -14.78
N VAL A 348 -11.13 -17.45 -14.32
CA VAL A 348 -11.68 -16.90 -13.08
C VAL A 348 -12.29 -15.52 -13.28
N VAL A 349 -13.50 -15.32 -12.75
CA VAL A 349 -14.14 -14.00 -12.63
C VAL A 349 -14.42 -13.69 -11.15
N SER A 350 -14.11 -12.48 -10.71
CA SER A 350 -14.27 -12.03 -9.32
C SER A 350 -14.91 -10.66 -9.25
N THR A 351 -15.66 -10.40 -8.18
CA THR A 351 -15.93 -9.01 -7.74
C THR A 351 -14.62 -8.33 -7.29
N SER A 352 -14.63 -7.00 -7.16
CA SER A 352 -13.46 -6.15 -6.88
C SER A 352 -12.84 -6.27 -5.47
N ILE A 353 -12.66 -7.50 -4.98
CA ILE A 353 -11.88 -7.81 -3.77
C ILE A 353 -10.42 -7.40 -3.96
N ARG A 354 -9.89 -6.59 -3.04
CA ARG A 354 -8.58 -5.92 -3.16
C ARG A 354 -7.43 -6.89 -3.46
N ASP A 355 -7.33 -7.96 -2.67
CA ASP A 355 -6.33 -9.02 -2.80
C ASP A 355 -6.54 -9.95 -4.02
N VAL A 356 -7.64 -9.78 -4.78
CA VAL A 356 -7.86 -10.44 -6.07
C VAL A 356 -7.53 -9.48 -7.22
N VAL A 357 -7.92 -8.21 -7.13
CA VAL A 357 -7.52 -7.16 -8.09
C VAL A 357 -6.00 -7.04 -8.13
N ARG A 358 -5.35 -6.83 -6.98
CA ARG A 358 -3.90 -6.82 -6.81
C ARG A 358 -3.46 -8.10 -6.10
N PRO A 359 -2.70 -9.01 -6.74
CA PRO A 359 -2.03 -8.87 -8.05
C PRO A 359 -2.78 -9.48 -9.25
N TYR A 360 -3.80 -10.32 -9.06
CA TYR A 360 -4.27 -11.24 -10.11
C TYR A 360 -5.02 -10.54 -11.25
N GLY A 361 -5.85 -9.53 -10.95
CA GLY A 361 -6.54 -8.71 -11.95
C GLY A 361 -5.61 -7.78 -12.71
N GLU A 362 -4.70 -7.12 -12.01
CA GLU A 362 -3.63 -6.28 -12.60
C GLU A 362 -2.73 -7.10 -13.54
N SER A 363 -2.44 -8.35 -13.17
CA SER A 363 -1.67 -9.31 -13.97
C SER A 363 -2.50 -10.01 -15.07
N LYS A 364 -3.78 -9.67 -15.23
CA LYS A 364 -4.74 -10.28 -16.19
C LYS A 364 -4.90 -11.80 -16.07
N LEU A 365 -4.63 -12.37 -14.89
CA LEU A 365 -4.85 -13.78 -14.59
C LEU A 365 -6.31 -14.07 -14.22
N VAL A 366 -7.01 -13.06 -13.68
CA VAL A 366 -8.40 -13.10 -13.22
C VAL A 366 -9.14 -11.90 -13.82
N ARG A 367 -10.36 -12.09 -14.34
CA ARG A 367 -11.22 -10.98 -14.78
C ARG A 367 -11.97 -10.38 -13.59
N ILE A 368 -12.11 -9.06 -13.55
CA ILE A 368 -12.79 -8.34 -12.46
C ILE A 368 -14.09 -7.73 -12.97
N ALA A 369 -15.21 -7.99 -12.31
CA ALA A 369 -16.53 -7.49 -12.67
C ALA A 369 -17.45 -7.37 -11.43
N ASP A 370 -18.18 -6.27 -11.31
CA ASP A 370 -18.93 -5.93 -10.08
C ASP A 370 -20.45 -5.95 -10.24
N THR A 371 -20.96 -5.88 -11.47
CA THR A 371 -22.40 -5.94 -11.80
C THR A 371 -22.72 -7.18 -12.61
N VAL A 372 -23.99 -7.61 -12.60
CA VAL A 372 -24.48 -8.77 -13.38
C VAL A 372 -24.08 -8.69 -14.85
N SER A 373 -24.26 -7.53 -15.48
CA SER A 373 -23.92 -7.30 -16.89
C SER A 373 -22.43 -7.39 -17.18
N GLU A 374 -21.58 -6.85 -16.30
CA GLU A 374 -20.12 -6.97 -16.43
C GLU A 374 -19.66 -8.40 -16.17
N PHE A 375 -20.28 -9.10 -15.21
CA PHE A 375 -19.88 -10.45 -14.80
C PHE A 375 -20.21 -11.48 -15.87
N VAL A 376 -21.39 -11.37 -16.51
CA VAL A 376 -21.75 -12.20 -17.68
C VAL A 376 -20.78 -11.92 -18.83
N ALA A 377 -20.54 -10.66 -19.19
CA ALA A 377 -19.61 -10.32 -20.28
C ALA A 377 -18.16 -10.78 -20.00
N ALA A 378 -17.68 -10.61 -18.77
CA ALA A 378 -16.36 -11.06 -18.34
C ALA A 378 -16.25 -12.59 -18.32
N ALA A 379 -17.31 -13.32 -17.96
CA ALA A 379 -17.35 -14.78 -17.98
C ALA A 379 -17.40 -15.33 -19.43
N GLU A 380 -18.19 -14.71 -20.31
CA GLU A 380 -18.18 -15.03 -21.75
C GLU A 380 -16.79 -14.82 -22.37
N GLN A 381 -16.13 -13.70 -22.03
CA GLN A 381 -14.79 -13.40 -22.51
C GLN A 381 -13.75 -14.38 -21.94
N ALA A 382 -13.80 -14.67 -20.64
CA ALA A 382 -12.86 -15.57 -19.97
C ALA A 382 -12.94 -17.01 -20.53
N MET A 383 -14.14 -17.55 -20.75
CA MET A 383 -14.32 -18.88 -21.36
C MET A 383 -13.81 -18.97 -22.82
N GLN A 384 -13.64 -17.83 -23.51
CA GLN A 384 -13.13 -17.78 -24.89
C GLN A 384 -11.63 -17.45 -24.96
N GLU A 385 -11.14 -16.53 -24.14
CA GLU A 385 -9.77 -16.00 -24.18
C GLU A 385 -8.81 -16.73 -23.23
N ASP A 386 -9.24 -17.09 -22.02
CA ASP A 386 -8.37 -17.58 -20.94
C ASP A 386 -8.14 -19.10 -21.03
N THR A 387 -7.88 -19.57 -22.25
CA THR A 387 -7.65 -20.98 -22.57
C THR A 387 -6.17 -21.37 -22.47
N PRO A 388 -5.83 -22.68 -22.35
CA PRO A 388 -4.44 -23.13 -22.43
C PRO A 388 -3.72 -22.75 -23.73
N ALA A 389 -4.46 -22.49 -24.81
CA ALA A 389 -3.91 -22.17 -26.13
C ALA A 389 -3.56 -20.68 -26.32
N SER A 390 -4.10 -19.76 -25.51
CA SER A 390 -3.80 -18.32 -25.61
C SER A 390 -2.50 -17.91 -24.91
N GLY A 391 -1.87 -18.83 -24.16
CA GLY A 391 -0.72 -18.54 -23.30
C GLY A 391 -1.10 -17.97 -21.93
N TRP A 392 -2.40 -17.76 -21.63
CA TRP A 392 -2.88 -17.39 -20.29
C TRP A 392 -2.39 -18.40 -19.23
N LEU A 393 -2.55 -19.71 -19.49
CA LEU A 393 -2.15 -20.74 -18.53
C LEU A 393 -0.64 -20.73 -18.24
N SER A 394 0.20 -20.38 -19.23
CA SER A 394 1.65 -20.24 -19.02
C SER A 394 2.02 -19.06 -18.13
N GLN A 395 1.23 -17.97 -18.17
CA GLN A 395 1.38 -16.83 -17.26
C GLN A 395 0.90 -17.19 -15.84
N VAL A 396 -0.21 -17.91 -15.74
CA VAL A 396 -0.70 -18.49 -14.47
C VAL A 396 0.33 -19.40 -13.83
N ASP A 397 0.91 -20.34 -14.57
CA ASP A 397 1.90 -21.28 -14.04
C ASP A 397 3.22 -20.57 -13.65
N ALA A 398 3.66 -19.56 -14.42
CA ALA A 398 4.82 -18.75 -14.05
C ALA A 398 4.58 -17.88 -12.80
N PHE A 399 3.35 -17.43 -12.57
CA PHE A 399 2.96 -16.70 -11.36
C PHE A 399 2.86 -17.65 -10.15
N LEU A 400 2.14 -18.77 -10.28
CA LEU A 400 1.98 -19.76 -9.21
C LEU A 400 3.27 -20.51 -8.88
N ALA A 401 4.25 -20.57 -9.79
CA ALA A 401 5.59 -21.07 -9.48
C ALA A 401 6.29 -20.29 -8.35
N GLN A 402 5.80 -19.10 -7.96
CA GLN A 402 6.30 -18.32 -6.83
C GLN A 402 5.51 -18.56 -5.52
N ASN A 403 4.30 -19.13 -5.61
CA ASN A 403 3.37 -19.28 -4.49
C ASN A 403 3.23 -20.74 -4.05
N SER A 404 3.49 -21.05 -2.77
CA SER A 404 3.37 -22.41 -2.24
C SER A 404 3.38 -22.41 -0.71
N TRP A 405 2.52 -23.19 -0.08
CA TRP A 405 2.44 -23.26 1.38
C TRP A 405 3.76 -23.66 2.07
N ASP A 406 4.63 -24.44 1.42
CA ASP A 406 5.96 -24.79 1.95
C ASP A 406 6.91 -23.59 2.09
N ARG A 407 6.90 -22.66 1.12
CA ARG A 407 7.66 -21.40 1.21
C ARG A 407 7.06 -20.48 2.27
N THR A 408 5.74 -20.34 2.27
CA THR A 408 5.00 -19.53 3.27
C THR A 408 5.29 -20.02 4.70
N TRP A 409 5.23 -21.33 4.93
CA TRP A 409 5.62 -21.96 6.19
C TRP A 409 7.10 -21.73 6.54
N GLY A 410 8.03 -21.93 5.58
CA GLY A 410 9.46 -21.71 5.78
C GLY A 410 9.80 -20.27 6.18
N SER A 411 9.22 -19.28 5.50
CA SER A 411 9.43 -17.86 5.80
C SER A 411 8.77 -17.43 7.13
N MET A 412 7.57 -17.93 7.46
CA MET A 412 6.98 -17.74 8.79
C MET A 412 7.89 -18.29 9.89
N MET A 413 8.43 -19.50 9.70
CA MET A 413 9.33 -20.10 10.70
C MET A 413 10.65 -19.35 10.85
N GLN A 414 11.26 -18.87 9.75
CA GLN A 414 12.49 -18.04 9.82
C GLN A 414 12.29 -16.79 10.68
N LEU A 415 11.13 -16.13 10.58
CA LEU A 415 10.77 -15.00 11.44
C LEU A 415 10.58 -15.43 12.90
N ILE A 416 9.88 -16.54 13.15
CA ILE A 416 9.63 -17.08 14.51
C ILE A 416 10.94 -17.45 15.21
N ASP A 417 11.82 -18.19 14.55
CA ASP A 417 13.08 -18.64 15.14
C ASP A 417 14.02 -17.45 15.40
N SER A 418 13.93 -16.38 14.58
CA SER A 418 14.63 -15.11 14.80
C SER A 418 14.07 -14.32 16.00
N ALA A 419 12.74 -14.21 16.15
CA ALA A 419 12.11 -13.56 17.30
C ALA A 419 12.42 -14.27 18.63
N ILE A 420 12.55 -15.60 18.61
CA ILE A 420 13.00 -16.40 19.77
C ILE A 420 14.46 -16.05 20.13
N ALA A 421 15.34 -15.92 19.13
CA ALA A 421 16.75 -15.58 19.35
C ALA A 421 16.93 -14.16 19.92
N ASP A 422 16.22 -13.16 19.38
CA ASP A 422 16.24 -11.77 19.87
C ASP A 422 15.79 -11.68 21.34
N ARG A 423 14.75 -12.44 21.72
CA ARG A 423 14.27 -12.51 23.11
C ARG A 423 15.27 -13.18 24.05
N GLN A 424 15.98 -14.21 23.59
CA GLN A 424 17.04 -14.85 24.38
C GLN A 424 18.23 -13.88 24.59
N ASN A 425 18.70 -13.23 23.53
CA ASN A 425 19.81 -12.27 23.60
C ASN A 425 19.50 -11.11 24.57
N THR A 426 18.30 -10.53 24.51
CA THR A 426 17.88 -9.43 25.40
C THR A 426 17.76 -9.86 26.88
N THR A 427 17.38 -11.12 27.17
CA THR A 427 17.40 -11.61 28.56
C THR A 427 18.81 -11.85 29.12
N VAL A 428 19.77 -12.32 28.30
CA VAL A 428 21.13 -12.63 28.76
C VAL A 428 21.89 -11.39 29.23
N ASP A 429 21.79 -10.27 28.51
CA ASP A 429 22.57 -9.07 28.82
C ASP A 429 22.14 -8.42 30.15
N SER A 430 20.86 -8.56 30.53
CA SER A 430 20.32 -8.11 31.82
C SER A 430 20.94 -8.82 33.05
N SER A 431 21.62 -9.96 32.86
CA SER A 431 22.21 -10.74 33.95
C SER A 431 23.61 -10.26 34.40
N LYS A 432 24.17 -9.23 33.76
CA LYS A 432 25.55 -8.75 33.97
C LYS A 432 25.66 -7.28 34.40
N ASN A 433 24.94 -6.87 35.45
CA ASN A 433 25.41 -5.78 36.33
C ASN A 433 24.72 -5.85 37.70
N GLY A 434 25.52 -5.88 38.77
CA GLY A 434 25.04 -5.87 40.15
C GLY A 434 25.60 -4.68 40.93
N LEU A 435 24.79 -4.17 41.87
CA LEU A 435 25.13 -3.15 42.87
C LEU A 435 25.34 -1.72 42.34
N GLY A 436 24.29 -0.90 42.44
CA GLY A 436 24.31 0.55 42.25
C GLY A 436 23.05 1.19 42.88
N GLU A 437 23.18 2.34 43.52
CA GLU A 437 22.15 2.92 44.41
C GLU A 437 20.82 3.30 43.74
N VAL A 438 19.73 3.31 44.51
CA VAL A 438 18.43 3.85 44.11
C VAL A 438 18.52 5.36 43.91
N LYS A 439 18.23 5.83 42.69
CA LYS A 439 17.84 7.21 42.41
C LYS A 439 16.51 7.25 41.67
N THR A 440 15.71 8.25 41.99
CA THR A 440 14.36 8.45 41.45
C THR A 440 14.41 9.26 40.17
N ASP A 441 14.62 8.59 39.04
CA ASP A 441 14.43 9.16 37.71
C ASP A 441 13.43 8.34 36.90
N ILE A 442 12.66 9.02 36.06
CA ILE A 442 11.66 8.39 35.18
C ILE A 442 12.44 7.56 34.14
N PRO A 443 12.11 6.26 33.93
CA PRO A 443 12.84 5.45 32.97
C PRO A 443 12.71 6.04 31.56
N GLN A 444 13.85 6.48 31.02
CA GLN A 444 13.96 6.79 29.60
C GLN A 444 13.67 5.52 28.78
N ALA A 445 13.15 5.70 27.56
CA ALA A 445 12.90 4.58 26.66
C ALA A 445 14.22 3.79 26.42
N PRO A 446 14.19 2.45 26.46
CA PRO A 446 15.40 1.66 26.23
C PRO A 446 15.96 1.92 24.83
N ASN A 447 17.29 2.04 24.74
CA ASN A 447 17.98 2.34 23.49
C ASN A 447 17.65 1.31 22.40
N ILE A 448 17.35 1.81 21.20
CA ILE A 448 17.09 0.98 20.02
C ILE A 448 18.39 0.28 19.63
N ILE A 449 18.43 -1.05 19.77
CA ILE A 449 19.47 -1.88 19.16
C ILE A 449 19.17 -1.93 17.65
N THR A 450 20.09 -1.40 16.85
CA THR A 450 19.90 -1.26 15.41
C THR A 450 19.97 -2.61 14.70
N ARG A 451 18.95 -2.96 13.90
CA ARG A 451 19.17 -3.80 12.72
C ARG A 451 20.19 -3.07 11.83
N GLU A 452 21.23 -3.74 11.35
CA GLU A 452 22.15 -3.11 10.39
C GLU A 452 21.37 -2.74 9.12
N PHE A 453 21.33 -1.43 8.80
CA PHE A 453 20.62 -0.96 7.63
C PHE A 453 21.36 -1.40 6.35
N VAL A 454 20.61 -1.95 5.40
CA VAL A 454 21.15 -2.37 4.10
C VAL A 454 21.59 -1.14 3.30
N PHE A 455 20.84 -0.05 3.45
CA PHE A 455 21.16 1.29 2.92
C PHE A 455 21.09 2.32 4.05
N ASP A 456 22.02 3.28 4.09
CA ASP A 456 21.92 4.40 5.02
C ASP A 456 20.68 5.27 4.71
N TYR A 457 20.31 5.43 3.44
CA TYR A 457 19.19 6.26 3.00
C TYR A 457 18.26 5.57 1.99
N LEU A 458 16.95 5.78 2.19
CA LEU A 458 15.90 5.57 1.18
C LEU A 458 15.53 6.91 0.54
N VAL A 459 15.62 7.03 -0.78
CA VAL A 459 15.29 8.25 -1.53
C VAL A 459 14.07 7.99 -2.41
N VAL A 460 12.96 8.64 -2.09
CA VAL A 460 11.66 8.45 -2.77
C VAL A 460 11.45 9.51 -3.84
N GLY A 461 11.44 9.07 -5.10
CA GLY A 461 11.31 9.85 -6.32
C GLY A 461 12.66 10.10 -7.01
N ALA A 462 12.85 9.54 -8.20
CA ALA A 462 14.08 9.63 -9.00
C ALA A 462 14.15 10.90 -9.87
N GLY A 463 13.40 11.95 -9.51
CA GLY A 463 13.54 13.29 -10.11
C GLY A 463 14.81 14.01 -9.66
N PHE A 464 14.96 15.29 -10.04
CA PHE A 464 16.10 16.13 -9.62
C PHE A 464 16.31 16.12 -8.10
N SER A 465 15.26 16.34 -7.31
CA SER A 465 15.43 16.51 -5.86
C SER A 465 15.90 15.25 -5.14
N GLY A 466 15.43 14.06 -5.54
CA GLY A 466 15.95 12.81 -5.02
C GLY A 466 17.34 12.48 -5.58
N SER A 467 17.51 12.52 -6.90
CA SER A 467 18.76 12.09 -7.56
C SER A 467 19.98 12.91 -7.11
N VAL A 468 19.82 14.22 -6.91
CA VAL A 468 20.91 15.10 -6.43
C VAL A 468 21.30 14.80 -4.99
N ILE A 469 20.34 14.48 -4.12
CA ILE A 469 20.64 14.08 -2.74
C ILE A 469 21.25 12.67 -2.72
N ALA A 470 20.73 11.73 -3.51
CA ALA A 470 21.29 10.37 -3.64
C ALA A 470 22.75 10.40 -4.12
N GLU A 471 23.04 11.18 -5.16
CA GLU A 471 24.39 11.37 -5.69
C GLU A 471 25.31 12.01 -4.65
N ARG A 472 24.93 13.12 -4.01
CA ARG A 472 25.77 13.78 -3.00
C ARG A 472 26.00 12.91 -1.76
N LEU A 473 24.98 12.22 -1.24
CA LEU A 473 25.14 11.26 -0.14
C LEU A 473 26.13 10.15 -0.51
N ALA A 474 26.03 9.61 -1.72
CA ALA A 474 26.85 8.50 -2.16
C ALA A 474 28.31 8.91 -2.47
N THR A 475 28.53 10.06 -3.12
CA THR A 475 29.87 10.51 -3.54
C THR A 475 30.61 11.36 -2.51
N GLN A 476 29.89 12.14 -1.69
CA GLN A 476 30.49 13.08 -0.73
C GLN A 476 30.43 12.58 0.72
N SER A 477 29.44 11.75 1.07
CA SER A 477 29.31 11.15 2.41
C SER A 477 29.60 9.64 2.43
N GLY A 478 29.88 9.01 1.28
CA GLY A 478 30.16 7.58 1.16
C GLY A 478 28.96 6.67 1.47
N LYS A 479 27.76 7.22 1.59
CA LYS A 479 26.55 6.53 2.08
C LYS A 479 25.98 5.56 1.05
N LYS A 480 25.41 4.44 1.51
CA LYS A 480 24.61 3.52 0.69
C LYS A 480 23.22 4.12 0.51
N VAL A 481 22.73 4.18 -0.73
CA VAL A 481 21.44 4.81 -1.06
C VAL A 481 20.60 3.90 -1.94
N LEU A 482 19.36 3.65 -1.53
CA LEU A 482 18.33 3.08 -2.39
C LEU A 482 17.43 4.21 -2.90
N VAL A 483 17.40 4.43 -4.21
CA VAL A 483 16.47 5.34 -4.89
C VAL A 483 15.30 4.51 -5.40
N VAL A 484 14.07 4.93 -5.09
CA VAL A 484 12.83 4.29 -5.59
C VAL A 484 11.97 5.27 -6.36
N ASP A 485 11.29 4.81 -7.40
CA ASP A 485 10.26 5.58 -8.11
C ASP A 485 9.09 4.68 -8.53
N LYS A 486 7.86 5.20 -8.43
CA LYS A 486 6.64 4.50 -8.91
C LYS A 486 6.63 4.37 -10.43
N ARG A 487 7.35 5.24 -11.15
CA ARG A 487 7.47 5.21 -12.61
C ARG A 487 8.49 4.17 -13.08
N SER A 488 8.35 3.77 -14.34
CA SER A 488 9.22 2.80 -15.02
C SER A 488 10.61 3.36 -15.41
N HIS A 489 10.97 4.55 -14.94
CA HIS A 489 12.17 5.29 -15.37
C HIS A 489 12.59 6.35 -14.35
N ILE A 490 13.85 6.78 -14.44
CA ILE A 490 14.43 7.88 -13.67
C ILE A 490 14.06 9.26 -14.25
N GLY A 491 14.52 10.35 -13.61
CA GLY A 491 14.36 11.73 -14.07
C GLY A 491 13.03 12.40 -13.74
N GLY A 492 12.04 11.64 -13.24
CA GLY A 492 10.71 12.16 -12.88
C GLY A 492 10.02 12.78 -14.10
N ASN A 493 9.64 14.06 -14.00
CA ASN A 493 9.00 14.80 -15.10
C ASN A 493 10.00 15.24 -16.19
N ALA A 494 11.28 15.38 -15.86
CA ALA A 494 12.30 15.77 -16.84
C ALA A 494 12.75 14.61 -17.75
N TYR A 495 12.15 13.42 -17.60
CA TYR A 495 12.45 12.24 -18.42
C TYR A 495 12.18 12.48 -19.91
N ASP A 496 13.22 12.24 -20.71
CA ASP A 496 13.17 12.19 -22.17
C ASP A 496 13.58 10.81 -22.71
N HIS A 497 13.10 10.52 -23.91
CA HIS A 497 13.29 9.25 -24.60
C HIS A 497 13.21 9.47 -26.11
N TYR A 498 13.75 8.53 -26.88
CA TYR A 498 13.50 8.50 -28.32
C TYR A 498 12.12 7.88 -28.58
N ASP A 499 11.33 8.51 -29.45
CA ASP A 499 10.06 7.97 -29.94
C ASP A 499 10.26 6.84 -30.99
N ASP A 500 9.16 6.24 -31.43
CA ASP A 500 9.12 5.20 -32.49
C ASP A 500 9.67 5.67 -33.86
N HIS A 501 10.05 6.94 -33.97
CA HIS A 501 10.64 7.55 -35.16
C HIS A 501 12.05 8.12 -34.89
N GLY A 502 12.65 7.77 -33.75
CA GLY A 502 14.02 8.11 -33.40
C GLY A 502 14.23 9.59 -33.05
N ILE A 503 13.16 10.34 -32.72
CA ILE A 503 13.26 11.74 -32.27
C ILE A 503 13.26 11.77 -30.74
N LEU A 504 14.20 12.50 -30.14
CA LEU A 504 14.28 12.70 -28.69
C LEU A 504 13.15 13.65 -28.23
N VAL A 505 12.20 13.10 -27.47
CA VAL A 505 11.00 13.79 -26.97
C VAL A 505 10.84 13.65 -25.46
N HIS A 506 10.30 14.68 -24.81
CA HIS A 506 10.11 14.68 -23.35
C HIS A 506 8.71 14.16 -23.05
N LYS A 507 8.60 13.06 -22.31
CA LYS A 507 7.32 12.37 -22.08
C LYS A 507 6.29 13.27 -21.38
N TYR A 508 6.75 14.12 -20.46
CA TYR A 508 5.93 14.99 -19.61
C TYR A 508 6.06 16.48 -19.97
N GLY A 509 6.14 16.77 -21.28
CA GLY A 509 6.15 18.15 -21.81
C GLY A 509 7.50 18.86 -21.79
N PRO A 510 7.57 20.09 -22.35
CA PRO A 510 8.80 20.84 -22.53
C PRO A 510 9.51 21.14 -21.21
N HIS A 511 10.74 20.65 -21.08
CA HIS A 511 11.64 20.94 -19.96
C HIS A 511 12.88 21.66 -20.49
N ILE A 512 12.94 22.98 -20.35
CA ILE A 512 14.10 23.78 -20.75
C ILE A 512 14.92 24.07 -19.49
N PHE A 513 16.22 23.77 -19.51
CA PHE A 513 17.09 24.12 -18.40
C PHE A 513 17.61 25.57 -18.53
N HIS A 514 17.41 26.35 -17.46
CA HIS A 514 17.87 27.72 -17.32
C HIS A 514 18.18 27.98 -15.85
N THR A 515 19.21 28.79 -15.55
CA THR A 515 19.48 29.27 -14.19
C THR A 515 20.38 30.51 -14.15
N ASN A 516 20.27 31.29 -13.09
CA ASN A 516 21.27 32.27 -12.69
C ASN A 516 22.30 31.71 -11.67
N SER A 517 22.06 30.52 -11.11
CA SER A 517 22.99 29.92 -10.14
C SER A 517 24.15 29.22 -10.84
N ARG A 518 25.33 29.83 -10.75
CA ARG A 518 26.60 29.22 -11.18
C ARG A 518 26.86 27.88 -10.49
N GLU A 519 26.58 27.77 -9.19
CA GLU A 519 26.75 26.53 -8.42
C GLU A 519 25.90 25.39 -9.01
N VAL A 520 24.64 25.65 -9.39
CA VAL A 520 23.77 24.64 -10.00
C VAL A 520 24.26 24.26 -11.40
N PHE A 521 24.72 25.22 -12.20
CA PHE A 521 25.24 24.95 -13.54
C PHE A 521 26.53 24.12 -13.50
N GLU A 522 27.50 24.51 -12.66
CA GLU A 522 28.77 23.78 -12.47
C GLU A 522 28.58 22.42 -11.79
N TYR A 523 27.55 22.28 -10.95
CA TYR A 523 27.13 20.98 -10.43
C TYR A 523 26.60 20.06 -11.53
N LEU A 524 25.58 20.47 -12.29
CA LEU A 524 24.99 19.63 -13.34
C LEU A 524 25.96 19.34 -14.50
N SER A 525 26.93 20.22 -14.75
CA SER A 525 28.01 20.02 -15.72
C SER A 525 28.92 18.82 -15.42
N GLN A 526 28.86 18.24 -14.20
CA GLN A 526 29.57 17.00 -13.87
C GLN A 526 28.92 15.75 -14.52
N PHE A 527 27.63 15.85 -14.90
CA PHE A 527 26.84 14.70 -15.37
C PHE A 527 26.35 14.86 -16.82
N THR A 528 26.53 16.03 -17.45
CA THR A 528 26.23 16.24 -18.87
C THR A 528 27.14 17.29 -19.51
N GLN A 529 27.39 17.14 -20.81
CA GLN A 529 27.78 18.25 -21.67
C GLN A 529 26.55 19.07 -22.07
N TRP A 530 26.75 20.30 -22.55
CA TRP A 530 25.68 21.25 -22.80
C TRP A 530 25.60 21.69 -24.27
N ARG A 531 24.39 21.65 -24.84
CA ARG A 531 24.01 22.43 -26.02
C ARG A 531 23.57 23.82 -25.54
N ALA A 532 24.25 24.88 -25.97
CA ALA A 532 23.78 26.25 -25.72
C ALA A 532 22.41 26.46 -26.39
N TYR A 533 21.41 26.90 -25.63
CA TYR A 533 20.04 27.03 -26.12
C TYR A 533 19.25 28.10 -25.35
N GLU A 534 18.94 29.19 -26.04
CA GLU A 534 18.07 30.25 -25.55
C GLU A 534 16.64 30.03 -26.06
N HIS A 535 15.72 29.64 -25.17
CA HIS A 535 14.33 29.35 -25.54
C HIS A 535 13.57 30.60 -25.97
N ARG A 536 12.66 30.46 -26.93
CA ARG A 536 11.83 31.54 -27.52
C ARG A 536 10.44 30.98 -27.80
N VAL A 537 9.41 31.80 -27.54
CA VAL A 537 8.01 31.38 -27.62
C VAL A 537 7.21 32.45 -28.38
N LEU A 538 6.25 32.02 -29.20
CA LEU A 538 5.25 32.89 -29.83
C LEU A 538 3.87 32.62 -29.22
N ALA A 539 2.99 33.62 -29.26
CA ALA A 539 1.57 33.46 -28.94
C ALA A 539 0.72 33.74 -30.19
N SER A 540 -0.32 32.93 -30.41
CA SER A 540 -1.37 33.19 -31.40
C SER A 540 -2.39 34.18 -30.82
N VAL A 541 -2.39 35.41 -31.32
CA VAL A 541 -3.25 36.51 -30.88
C VAL A 541 -3.73 37.29 -32.11
N ASP A 542 -5.02 37.52 -32.23
CA ASP A 542 -5.66 38.24 -33.34
C ASP A 542 -5.24 37.73 -34.74
N GLY A 543 -5.08 36.41 -34.88
CA GLY A 543 -4.60 35.76 -36.10
C GLY A 543 -3.10 35.93 -36.40
N GLN A 544 -2.33 36.51 -35.47
CA GLN A 544 -0.90 36.76 -35.59
C GLN A 544 -0.07 35.94 -34.60
N LEU A 545 1.07 35.41 -35.05
CA LEU A 545 2.12 34.89 -34.16
C LEU A 545 3.02 36.04 -33.71
N VAL A 546 2.99 36.39 -32.43
CA VAL A 546 3.72 37.51 -31.82
C VAL A 546 4.60 37.04 -30.63
N PRO A 547 5.70 37.73 -30.28
CA PRO A 547 6.57 37.29 -29.18
C PRO A 547 5.87 37.28 -27.81
N ILE A 548 6.17 36.28 -26.99
CA ILE A 548 5.90 36.24 -25.55
C ILE A 548 7.20 35.86 -24.80
N PRO A 549 7.63 36.57 -23.74
CA PRO A 549 6.98 37.70 -23.06
C PRO A 549 6.75 38.93 -23.95
N ILE A 550 5.72 39.72 -23.61
CA ILE A 550 5.34 40.92 -24.37
C ILE A 550 6.52 41.89 -24.39
N ASN A 551 6.97 42.26 -25.59
CA ASN A 551 8.10 43.15 -25.81
C ASN A 551 7.76 44.23 -26.87
N LEU A 552 8.74 45.06 -27.26
CA LEU A 552 8.53 46.12 -28.25
C LEU A 552 8.00 45.60 -29.59
N ASP A 553 8.53 44.47 -30.06
CA ASP A 553 8.11 43.83 -31.31
C ASP A 553 6.72 43.21 -31.22
N THR A 554 6.30 42.75 -30.03
CA THR A 554 4.90 42.34 -29.77
C THR A 554 3.93 43.50 -30.01
N ILE A 555 4.20 44.69 -29.46
CA ILE A 555 3.32 45.86 -29.56
C ILE A 555 3.31 46.42 -31.00
N ASN A 556 4.49 46.61 -31.58
CA ASN A 556 4.61 47.12 -32.95
C ASN A 556 3.93 46.19 -33.96
N LYS A 557 4.08 44.86 -33.83
CA LYS A 557 3.42 43.91 -34.73
C LYS A 557 1.91 43.80 -34.50
N LEU A 558 1.46 43.68 -33.25
CA LEU A 558 0.03 43.47 -32.94
C LEU A 558 -0.84 44.66 -33.37
N TYR A 559 -0.35 45.88 -33.17
CA TYR A 559 -1.10 47.11 -33.44
C TYR A 559 -0.68 47.85 -34.73
N GLY A 560 0.25 47.31 -35.52
CA GLY A 560 0.79 47.99 -36.70
C GLY A 560 1.56 49.28 -36.39
N MET A 561 2.11 49.40 -35.18
CA MET A 561 2.83 50.58 -34.71
C MET A 561 4.33 50.51 -35.04
N ASN A 562 5.01 51.66 -34.93
CA ASN A 562 6.46 51.78 -35.06
C ASN A 562 7.06 52.58 -33.89
N LEU A 563 6.79 52.13 -32.66
CA LEU A 563 7.32 52.71 -31.43
C LEU A 563 8.81 52.38 -31.27
N SER A 564 9.53 53.26 -30.56
CA SER A 564 10.84 52.96 -29.96
C SER A 564 10.69 52.39 -28.54
N SER A 565 11.79 51.88 -27.98
CA SER A 565 11.83 51.33 -26.62
C SER A 565 11.39 52.32 -25.52
N PHE A 566 11.57 53.62 -25.75
CA PHE A 566 11.10 54.67 -24.82
C PHE A 566 9.59 54.88 -24.96
N GLN A 567 9.09 54.98 -26.19
CA GLN A 567 7.68 55.21 -26.47
C GLN A 567 6.78 54.01 -26.09
N VAL A 568 7.29 52.78 -26.13
CA VAL A 568 6.52 51.62 -25.63
C VAL A 568 6.41 51.61 -24.10
N GLU A 569 7.38 52.22 -23.38
CA GLU A 569 7.26 52.43 -21.94
C GLU A 569 6.19 53.48 -21.61
N GLU A 570 6.09 54.55 -22.41
CA GLU A 570 5.03 55.55 -22.32
C GLU A 570 3.65 54.96 -22.68
N PHE A 571 3.59 54.13 -23.71
CA PHE A 571 2.38 53.36 -24.08
C PHE A 571 1.93 52.47 -22.92
N PHE A 572 2.82 51.66 -22.33
CA PHE A 572 2.48 50.83 -21.18
C PHE A 572 1.99 51.65 -19.98
N LYS A 573 2.61 52.82 -19.70
CA LYS A 573 2.16 53.73 -18.64
C LYS A 573 0.79 54.36 -18.91
N SER A 574 0.39 54.57 -20.16
CA SER A 574 -0.90 55.19 -20.51
C SER A 574 -2.06 54.19 -20.55
N VAL A 575 -1.81 52.88 -20.70
CA VAL A 575 -2.84 51.84 -20.67
C VAL A 575 -2.94 51.06 -19.34
N ALA A 576 -1.92 51.13 -18.48
CA ALA A 576 -1.89 50.40 -17.21
C ALA A 576 -3.01 50.81 -16.24
N GLU A 577 -3.47 49.87 -15.41
CA GLU A 577 -4.37 50.09 -14.28
C GLU A 577 -3.56 50.15 -12.97
N PRO A 578 -3.27 51.34 -12.39
CA PRO A 578 -2.51 51.42 -11.15
C PRO A 578 -3.22 50.70 -10.00
N LYS A 579 -2.48 49.87 -9.26
CA LYS A 579 -2.94 49.14 -8.07
C LYS A 579 -2.11 49.57 -6.86
N GLU A 580 -2.76 49.89 -5.75
CA GLU A 580 -2.07 50.21 -4.49
C GLU A 580 -1.29 48.99 -3.95
N TYR A 581 -1.85 47.78 -4.11
CA TYR A 581 -1.23 46.53 -3.73
C TYR A 581 -1.39 45.46 -4.81
N ILE A 582 -0.28 44.91 -5.30
CA ILE A 582 -0.30 43.74 -6.18
C ILE A 582 -0.50 42.47 -5.33
N ARG A 583 -1.65 41.81 -5.49
CA ARG A 583 -2.03 40.61 -4.74
C ARG A 583 -2.19 39.40 -5.66
N THR A 584 -2.98 39.56 -6.72
CA THR A 584 -3.39 38.50 -7.63
C THR A 584 -2.48 38.40 -8.86
N SER A 585 -2.63 37.33 -9.64
CA SER A 585 -2.01 37.21 -10.95
C SER A 585 -2.65 38.13 -12.02
N GLU A 586 -3.90 38.58 -11.85
CA GLU A 586 -4.46 39.68 -12.65
C GLU A 586 -3.68 40.98 -12.40
N ASP A 587 -3.53 41.39 -11.13
CA ASP A 587 -2.93 42.68 -10.75
C ASP A 587 -1.54 42.88 -11.39
N VAL A 588 -0.72 41.81 -11.41
CA VAL A 588 0.65 41.80 -11.98
C VAL A 588 0.68 42.26 -13.44
N VAL A 589 -0.36 41.96 -14.20
CA VAL A 589 -0.44 42.22 -15.64
C VAL A 589 -1.14 43.55 -15.90
N VAL A 590 -2.32 43.75 -15.34
CA VAL A 590 -3.12 44.96 -15.63
C VAL A 590 -2.40 46.23 -15.13
N SER A 591 -1.63 46.16 -14.04
CA SER A 591 -0.83 47.28 -13.55
C SER A 591 0.46 47.55 -14.34
N LYS A 592 0.68 46.85 -15.46
CA LYS A 592 1.86 47.01 -16.33
C LYS A 592 1.52 47.16 -17.81
N VAL A 593 0.50 46.47 -18.31
CA VAL A 593 0.13 46.45 -19.73
C VAL A 593 -1.35 46.73 -19.98
N GLY A 594 -2.12 47.05 -18.93
CA GLY A 594 -3.53 47.38 -19.05
C GLY A 594 -4.45 46.19 -19.31
N ARG A 595 -5.74 46.50 -19.44
CA ARG A 595 -6.82 45.52 -19.59
C ARG A 595 -6.70 44.70 -20.87
N GLU A 596 -6.51 45.35 -22.02
CA GLU A 596 -6.58 44.68 -23.33
C GLU A 596 -5.49 43.62 -23.51
N LEU A 597 -4.24 43.95 -23.19
CA LEU A 597 -3.12 43.00 -23.30
C LEU A 597 -3.19 41.89 -22.24
N TYR A 598 -3.75 42.16 -21.06
CA TYR A 598 -4.10 41.12 -20.10
C TYR A 598 -5.12 40.13 -20.67
N GLU A 599 -6.19 40.61 -21.31
CA GLU A 599 -7.23 39.75 -21.87
C GLU A 599 -6.73 38.94 -23.07
N LYS A 600 -6.00 39.59 -23.99
CA LYS A 600 -5.47 38.94 -25.21
C LYS A 600 -4.42 37.87 -24.93
N PHE A 601 -3.53 38.06 -23.95
CA PHE A 601 -2.40 37.14 -23.72
C PHE A 601 -2.54 36.25 -22.49
N PHE A 602 -3.16 36.72 -21.40
CA PHE A 602 -3.06 36.09 -20.09
C PHE A 602 -4.37 35.51 -19.57
N ARG A 603 -5.50 36.23 -19.70
CA ARG A 603 -6.77 35.85 -19.06
C ARG A 603 -7.25 34.46 -19.48
N ASN A 604 -7.43 34.24 -20.78
CA ASN A 604 -7.94 32.98 -21.30
C ASN A 604 -6.90 31.84 -21.23
N TYR A 605 -5.61 32.14 -21.45
CA TYR A 605 -4.52 31.17 -21.26
C TYR A 605 -4.49 30.63 -19.83
N THR A 606 -4.61 31.51 -18.83
CA THR A 606 -4.57 31.15 -17.40
C THR A 606 -5.80 30.36 -16.99
N ARG A 607 -7.00 30.78 -17.42
CA ARG A 607 -8.26 30.05 -17.22
C ARG A 607 -8.17 28.62 -17.77
N LYS A 608 -7.63 28.46 -18.97
CA LYS A 608 -7.37 27.15 -19.60
C LYS A 608 -6.34 26.34 -18.78
N GLN A 609 -5.19 26.92 -18.44
CA GLN A 609 -4.12 26.26 -17.69
C GLN A 609 -4.55 25.79 -16.29
N TRP A 610 -5.31 26.59 -15.55
CA TRP A 610 -5.57 26.36 -14.11
C TRP A 610 -7.02 25.99 -13.76
N GLY A 611 -7.98 26.21 -14.65
CA GLY A 611 -9.41 26.13 -14.33
C GLY A 611 -9.93 27.29 -13.46
N LEU A 612 -9.12 28.33 -13.25
CA LEU A 612 -9.37 29.46 -12.35
C LEU A 612 -9.07 30.79 -13.06
N ASP A 613 -9.72 31.87 -12.62
CA ASP A 613 -9.41 33.22 -13.13
C ASP A 613 -8.07 33.75 -12.54
N PRO A 614 -7.29 34.58 -13.27
CA PRO A 614 -6.09 35.20 -12.72
C PRO A 614 -6.30 36.03 -11.44
N SER A 615 -7.52 36.49 -11.19
CA SER A 615 -7.91 37.14 -9.92
C SER A 615 -7.98 36.19 -8.71
N GLU A 616 -8.10 34.88 -8.92
CA GLU A 616 -8.14 33.84 -7.86
C GLU A 616 -6.76 33.24 -7.53
N LEU A 617 -5.74 33.54 -8.35
CA LEU A 617 -4.40 32.97 -8.23
C LEU A 617 -3.44 33.99 -7.62
N ASP A 618 -2.51 33.52 -6.78
CA ASP A 618 -1.43 34.36 -6.27
C ASP A 618 -0.55 34.92 -7.41
N LYS A 619 -0.05 36.14 -7.22
CA LYS A 619 0.84 36.85 -8.15
C LYS A 619 2.07 36.06 -8.63
N SER A 620 2.57 35.11 -7.85
CA SER A 620 3.76 34.29 -8.19
C SER A 620 3.54 33.29 -9.33
N VAL A 621 2.31 33.11 -9.80
CA VAL A 621 2.02 32.34 -11.03
C VAL A 621 2.44 33.15 -12.27
N ILE A 622 1.84 34.33 -12.51
CA ILE A 622 2.11 35.11 -13.73
C ILE A 622 3.37 35.98 -13.64
N ALA A 623 3.85 36.37 -12.44
CA ALA A 623 5.07 37.19 -12.28
C ALA A 623 6.36 36.58 -12.90
N ARG A 624 6.32 35.32 -13.32
CA ARG A 624 7.37 34.60 -14.06
C ARG A 624 7.52 35.04 -15.53
N ILE A 625 6.54 35.75 -16.08
CA ILE A 625 6.50 36.19 -17.49
C ILE A 625 6.56 37.74 -17.52
N PRO A 626 7.76 38.35 -17.50
CA PRO A 626 7.89 39.79 -17.39
C PRO A 626 7.72 40.51 -18.74
N THR A 627 6.82 41.48 -18.82
CA THR A 627 6.78 42.49 -19.89
C THR A 627 8.12 43.21 -20.04
N ARG A 628 8.50 43.55 -21.27
CA ARG A 628 9.75 44.26 -21.61
C ARG A 628 9.46 45.46 -22.51
N THR A 629 10.29 46.49 -22.41
CA THR A 629 10.29 47.65 -23.30
C THR A 629 11.33 47.55 -24.42
N ASN A 630 12.19 46.53 -24.39
CA ASN A 630 13.21 46.26 -25.41
C ASN A 630 12.74 45.21 -26.44
N ARG A 631 13.65 44.75 -27.30
CA ARG A 631 13.41 43.74 -28.35
C ARG A 631 13.86 42.32 -27.97
N ASP A 632 14.19 42.07 -26.70
CA ASP A 632 14.59 40.73 -26.27
C ASP A 632 13.38 39.79 -26.32
N ASN A 633 13.44 38.75 -27.14
CA ASN A 633 12.39 37.75 -27.36
C ASN A 633 12.69 36.38 -26.71
N ARG A 634 13.78 36.27 -25.93
CA ARG A 634 14.11 35.05 -25.17
C ARG A 634 13.09 34.86 -24.06
N TYR A 635 12.61 33.65 -23.84
CA TYR A 635 11.60 33.40 -22.81
C TYR A 635 12.19 33.63 -21.41
N PHE A 636 13.42 33.17 -21.19
CA PHE A 636 14.19 33.35 -19.97
C PHE A 636 15.28 34.42 -20.15
N THR A 637 15.60 35.14 -19.07
CA THR A 637 16.73 36.09 -19.01
C THR A 637 17.86 35.60 -18.10
N ASP A 638 17.84 34.32 -17.74
CA ASP A 638 18.86 33.67 -16.93
C ASP A 638 20.23 33.65 -17.61
N THR A 639 21.28 33.71 -16.79
CA THR A 639 22.68 33.76 -17.22
C THR A 639 23.13 32.49 -17.94
N TYR A 640 22.69 31.32 -17.47
CA TYR A 640 22.99 30.01 -18.07
C TYR A 640 21.72 29.44 -18.69
N GLN A 641 21.68 29.29 -20.02
CA GLN A 641 20.56 28.71 -20.77
C GLN A 641 21.09 27.65 -21.74
N ALA A 642 20.76 26.39 -21.47
CA ALA A 642 21.33 25.25 -22.17
C ALA A 642 20.45 24.00 -22.03
N MET A 643 20.68 23.03 -22.90
CA MET A 643 20.03 21.73 -22.87
C MET A 643 21.09 20.63 -22.72
N PRO A 644 20.84 19.54 -21.96
CA PRO A 644 21.75 18.40 -21.91
C PRO A 644 22.01 17.86 -23.32
N LEU A 645 23.28 17.76 -23.73
CA LEU A 645 23.67 17.46 -25.11
C LEU A 645 23.14 16.10 -25.64
N HIS A 646 22.84 15.18 -24.72
CA HIS A 646 22.33 13.84 -25.03
C HIS A 646 20.99 13.53 -24.33
N GLY A 647 20.26 14.57 -23.90
CA GLY A 647 19.02 14.41 -23.15
C GLY A 647 19.19 14.32 -21.63
N PHE A 648 18.12 14.63 -20.91
CA PHE A 648 18.05 14.59 -19.45
C PHE A 648 18.24 13.17 -18.91
N THR A 649 17.68 12.15 -19.54
CA THR A 649 17.78 10.76 -19.06
C THR A 649 19.24 10.30 -19.01
N ARG A 650 20.07 10.64 -20.00
CA ARG A 650 21.51 10.35 -20.00
C ARG A 650 22.28 11.09 -18.88
N MET A 651 21.83 12.30 -18.52
CA MET A 651 22.36 13.04 -17.37
C MET A 651 21.97 12.38 -16.04
N PHE A 652 20.72 11.91 -15.90
CA PHE A 652 20.25 11.19 -14.71
C PHE A 652 20.92 9.81 -14.56
N GLU A 653 21.13 9.07 -15.65
CA GLU A 653 21.95 7.85 -15.65
C GLU A 653 23.33 8.14 -15.08
N THR A 654 24.01 9.18 -15.60
CA THR A 654 25.37 9.56 -15.18
C THR A 654 25.42 10.03 -13.71
N MET A 655 24.37 10.70 -13.24
CA MET A 655 24.22 11.14 -11.84
C MET A 655 23.98 9.98 -10.87
N LEU A 656 23.29 8.92 -11.30
CA LEU A 656 22.96 7.76 -10.45
C LEU A 656 23.94 6.58 -10.63
N ALA A 657 24.89 6.65 -11.56
CA ALA A 657 25.89 5.62 -11.86
C ALA A 657 27.03 5.54 -10.82
N HIS A 658 26.70 5.32 -9.55
CA HIS A 658 27.66 5.16 -8.45
C HIS A 658 27.49 3.82 -7.73
N PRO A 659 28.58 3.10 -7.32
CA PRO A 659 28.47 1.77 -6.71
C PRO A 659 27.58 1.70 -5.46
N ASN A 660 27.53 2.77 -4.66
CA ASN A 660 26.71 2.83 -3.45
C ASN A 660 25.23 3.18 -3.71
N ILE A 661 24.87 3.59 -4.93
CA ILE A 661 23.48 3.86 -5.32
C ILE A 661 22.88 2.56 -5.89
N LYS A 662 21.64 2.26 -5.52
CA LYS A 662 20.79 1.28 -6.20
C LYS A 662 19.50 2.00 -6.60
N VAL A 663 18.94 1.66 -7.76
CA VAL A 663 17.73 2.27 -8.29
C VAL A 663 16.70 1.17 -8.51
N MET A 664 15.49 1.37 -8.00
CA MET A 664 14.36 0.46 -8.12
C MET A 664 13.17 1.22 -8.71
N LEU A 665 12.58 0.68 -9.77
CA LEU A 665 11.60 1.36 -10.62
C LEU A 665 10.33 0.52 -10.74
N ASN A 666 9.19 1.16 -10.94
CA ASN A 666 7.85 0.56 -10.75
C ASN A 666 7.65 0.09 -9.30
N THR A 667 7.94 0.96 -8.33
CA THR A 667 7.88 0.60 -6.90
C THR A 667 7.39 1.78 -6.07
N ASP A 668 6.30 1.61 -5.33
CA ASP A 668 5.93 2.55 -4.27
C ASP A 668 6.85 2.31 -3.06
N TYR A 669 7.32 3.39 -2.43
CA TYR A 669 8.20 3.28 -1.26
C TYR A 669 7.52 2.50 -0.13
N ARG A 670 6.19 2.62 -0.02
CA ARG A 670 5.34 1.86 0.92
C ARG A 670 5.46 0.34 0.80
N GLU A 671 5.78 -0.16 -0.40
CA GLU A 671 5.92 -1.60 -0.68
C GLU A 671 7.24 -2.14 -0.14
N ILE A 672 8.27 -1.30 -0.04
CA ILE A 672 9.64 -1.71 0.30
C ILE A 672 10.19 -1.14 1.61
N GLU A 673 9.61 -0.07 2.17
CA GLU A 673 10.17 0.62 3.36
C GLU A 673 10.28 -0.28 4.60
N LYS A 674 9.46 -1.34 4.64
CA LYS A 674 9.40 -2.34 5.73
C LYS A 674 10.08 -3.67 5.36
N ALA A 675 10.34 -3.89 4.07
CA ALA A 675 11.02 -5.09 3.55
C ALA A 675 12.55 -4.87 3.38
N ILE A 676 12.97 -3.63 3.14
CA ILE A 676 14.38 -3.24 2.96
C ILE A 676 14.75 -2.26 4.08
N PRO A 677 15.52 -2.69 5.10
CA PRO A 677 15.95 -1.81 6.19
C PRO A 677 16.84 -0.65 5.68
N CYS A 678 16.31 0.57 5.80
CA CYS A 678 16.98 1.82 5.46
C CYS A 678 17.03 2.74 6.69
N GLY A 679 18.11 3.52 6.85
CA GLY A 679 18.34 4.35 8.04
C GLY A 679 17.46 5.60 8.14
N GLU A 680 17.65 6.54 7.22
CA GLU A 680 16.81 7.73 7.07
C GLU A 680 16.13 7.77 5.68
N MET A 681 15.08 8.58 5.53
CA MET A 681 14.33 8.74 4.28
C MET A 681 14.45 10.17 3.72
N VAL A 682 14.55 10.31 2.41
CA VAL A 682 14.43 11.57 1.68
C VAL A 682 13.20 11.46 0.77
N TYR A 683 12.16 12.24 1.03
CA TYR A 683 10.88 12.11 0.35
C TYR A 683 10.58 13.28 -0.59
N SER A 684 10.26 12.99 -1.85
CA SER A 684 9.96 14.02 -2.88
C SER A 684 8.59 13.92 -3.56
N GLY A 685 7.77 12.92 -3.18
CA GLY A 685 6.37 12.77 -3.62
C GLY A 685 5.40 13.78 -2.98
N PRO A 686 4.08 13.66 -3.19
CA PRO A 686 3.09 14.56 -2.58
C PRO A 686 3.09 14.46 -1.05
N VAL A 687 3.14 15.60 -0.36
CA VAL A 687 3.22 15.64 1.12
C VAL A 687 1.92 15.25 1.81
N ASP A 688 0.78 15.53 1.17
CA ASP A 688 -0.54 15.10 1.60
C ASP A 688 -0.73 13.59 1.46
N GLU A 689 -0.19 13.00 0.39
CA GLU A 689 -0.17 11.54 0.22
C GLU A 689 0.66 10.85 1.30
N PHE A 690 1.83 11.40 1.68
CA PHE A 690 2.70 10.80 2.71
C PHE A 690 1.99 10.67 4.08
N PHE A 691 1.09 11.60 4.41
CA PHE A 691 0.29 11.60 5.64
C PHE A 691 -1.15 11.12 5.39
N ASP A 692 -1.33 10.20 4.43
CA ASP A 692 -2.58 9.50 4.08
C ASP A 692 -3.80 10.44 3.91
N TYR A 693 -3.56 11.63 3.35
CA TYR A 693 -4.53 12.69 3.10
C TYR A 693 -5.33 13.15 4.34
N ARG A 694 -4.76 13.03 5.55
CA ARG A 694 -5.45 13.29 6.83
C ARG A 694 -6.00 14.71 7.06
N TYR A 695 -5.61 15.69 6.26
CA TYR A 695 -6.16 17.05 6.23
C TYR A 695 -6.84 17.40 4.89
N GLY A 696 -7.21 16.38 4.11
CA GLY A 696 -7.70 16.51 2.73
C GLY A 696 -6.57 16.50 1.68
N LYS A 697 -6.92 16.21 0.43
CA LYS A 697 -5.98 16.25 -0.71
C LYS A 697 -5.55 17.69 -1.00
N LEU A 698 -4.26 17.91 -1.25
CA LEU A 698 -3.76 19.20 -1.73
C LEU A 698 -4.08 19.35 -3.23
N PRO A 699 -4.64 20.48 -3.70
CA PRO A 699 -4.94 20.65 -5.11
C PRO A 699 -3.68 20.81 -5.98
N TYR A 700 -3.36 19.78 -6.76
CA TYR A 700 -2.39 19.87 -7.85
C TYR A 700 -3.11 19.96 -9.20
N ARG A 701 -2.54 20.71 -10.15
CA ARG A 701 -2.98 20.72 -11.55
C ARG A 701 -2.20 19.68 -12.35
N SER A 702 -2.91 18.91 -13.17
CA SER A 702 -2.33 17.91 -14.07
C SER A 702 -2.30 18.42 -15.54
N LEU A 703 -1.74 17.61 -16.43
CA LEU A 703 -1.60 17.85 -17.87
C LEU A 703 -1.68 16.50 -18.60
N ASP A 704 -2.54 16.44 -19.62
CA ASP A 704 -2.52 15.38 -20.63
C ASP A 704 -1.67 15.82 -21.83
N PHE A 705 -0.85 14.89 -22.34
CA PHE A 705 0.12 15.14 -23.40
C PHE A 705 -0.21 14.32 -24.64
N LYS A 706 -0.70 14.99 -25.71
CA LYS A 706 -0.90 14.33 -27.01
C LYS A 706 0.33 14.55 -27.87
N HIS A 707 1.14 13.50 -28.04
CA HIS A 707 2.29 13.50 -28.94
C HIS A 707 1.87 13.15 -30.36
N GLU A 708 2.45 13.82 -31.36
CA GLU A 708 2.25 13.54 -32.79
C GLU A 708 3.58 13.67 -33.55
N THR A 709 3.75 12.92 -34.64
CA THR A 709 4.93 13.03 -35.51
C THR A 709 4.51 13.22 -36.97
N HIS A 710 5.13 14.20 -37.62
CA HIS A 710 4.79 14.63 -38.97
C HIS A 710 5.96 14.39 -39.93
N ASN A 711 5.64 14.06 -41.18
CA ASN A 711 6.62 13.83 -42.26
C ASN A 711 7.14 15.16 -42.86
N THR A 712 7.64 16.05 -42.00
CA THR A 712 8.28 17.32 -42.34
C THR A 712 9.48 17.55 -41.40
N PRO A 713 10.61 18.13 -41.86
CA PRO A 713 11.74 18.43 -41.00
C PRO A 713 11.46 19.56 -39.99
N VAL A 714 10.46 20.42 -40.26
CA VAL A 714 9.98 21.47 -39.34
C VAL A 714 8.45 21.53 -39.42
N PHE A 715 7.77 21.55 -38.28
CA PHE A 715 6.30 21.61 -38.21
C PHE A 715 5.78 23.05 -38.00
N GLN A 716 6.38 23.80 -37.07
CA GLN A 716 5.93 25.14 -36.68
C GLN A 716 7.08 26.14 -36.65
N SER A 717 6.76 27.44 -36.74
CA SER A 717 7.77 28.51 -36.90
C SER A 717 8.53 28.90 -35.62
N ALA A 718 8.34 28.18 -34.51
CA ALA A 718 8.92 28.49 -33.21
C ALA A 718 9.02 27.22 -32.33
N PRO A 719 9.94 27.17 -31.35
CA PRO A 719 10.06 26.05 -30.42
C PRO A 719 8.75 25.70 -29.70
N VAL A 720 8.00 26.73 -29.29
CA VAL A 720 6.67 26.62 -28.69
C VAL A 720 5.77 27.72 -29.26
N ILE A 721 4.53 27.37 -29.57
CA ILE A 721 3.44 28.31 -29.85
C ILE A 721 2.37 28.16 -28.78
N ASN A 722 2.10 29.24 -28.04
CA ASN A 722 1.00 29.34 -27.09
C ASN A 722 -0.29 29.77 -27.81
N TYR A 723 -1.43 29.27 -27.36
CA TYR A 723 -2.77 29.61 -27.88
C TYR A 723 -3.65 30.12 -26.72
N PRO A 724 -3.56 31.42 -26.35
CA PRO A 724 -4.35 31.99 -25.26
C PRO A 724 -5.86 31.88 -25.46
N ASN A 725 -6.35 32.14 -26.68
CA ASN A 725 -7.78 32.33 -26.97
C ASN A 725 -8.38 31.22 -27.85
N GLU A 726 -7.55 30.35 -28.41
CA GLU A 726 -7.91 29.37 -29.45
C GLU A 726 -7.65 27.95 -28.95
N HIS A 727 -8.43 26.96 -29.41
CA HIS A 727 -8.32 25.53 -29.07
C HIS A 727 -8.46 25.16 -27.58
N LEU A 728 -8.50 23.86 -27.28
CA LEU A 728 -8.55 23.32 -25.91
C LEU A 728 -7.16 23.14 -25.28
N TYR A 729 -6.12 22.88 -26.08
CA TYR A 729 -4.72 22.84 -25.62
C TYR A 729 -4.18 24.25 -25.32
N THR A 730 -3.25 24.39 -24.38
CA THR A 730 -2.62 25.68 -24.05
C THR A 730 -1.54 26.06 -25.04
N ARG A 731 -0.76 25.09 -25.52
CA ARG A 731 0.39 25.29 -26.39
C ARG A 731 0.78 24.03 -27.17
N VAL A 732 1.61 24.22 -28.19
CA VAL A 732 2.24 23.17 -28.99
C VAL A 732 3.76 23.35 -28.96
N THR A 733 4.47 22.30 -28.60
CA THR A 733 5.95 22.25 -28.54
C THR A 733 6.49 21.41 -29.69
N GLU A 734 7.55 21.86 -30.36
CA GLU A 734 8.31 21.07 -31.34
C GLU A 734 9.71 20.73 -30.80
N PHE A 735 9.94 19.47 -30.44
CA PHE A 735 11.08 19.06 -29.60
C PHE A 735 12.45 19.28 -30.25
N LYS A 736 12.54 19.18 -31.58
CA LYS A 736 13.82 19.33 -32.32
C LYS A 736 14.45 20.71 -32.16
N TYR A 737 13.66 21.75 -31.88
CA TYR A 737 14.20 23.06 -31.51
C TYR A 737 14.96 23.03 -30.17
N LEU A 738 14.45 22.29 -29.19
CA LEU A 738 15.01 22.17 -27.84
C LEU A 738 16.23 21.25 -27.84
N THR A 739 16.14 20.08 -28.46
CA THR A 739 17.23 19.10 -28.51
C THR A 739 18.33 19.49 -29.51
N GLY A 740 17.95 20.17 -30.59
CA GLY A 740 18.84 20.46 -31.73
C GLY A 740 19.02 19.29 -32.68
N GLN A 741 18.20 18.24 -32.56
CA GLN A 741 18.32 17.04 -33.38
C GLN A 741 17.90 17.29 -34.83
N GLU A 742 18.82 17.02 -35.77
CA GLU A 742 18.51 16.95 -37.19
C GLU A 742 17.78 15.64 -37.52
N HIS A 743 16.65 15.74 -38.22
CA HIS A 743 15.86 14.58 -38.65
C HIS A 743 14.91 14.95 -39.80
N LEU A 744 14.49 13.98 -40.61
CA LEU A 744 13.57 14.20 -41.75
C LEU A 744 12.10 14.35 -41.34
N LYS A 745 11.71 13.76 -40.20
CA LYS A 745 10.42 13.99 -39.54
C LYS A 745 10.55 15.01 -38.40
N SER A 746 9.43 15.45 -37.84
CA SER A 746 9.40 16.23 -36.60
C SER A 746 8.28 15.78 -35.68
N SER A 747 8.59 15.69 -34.38
CA SER A 747 7.65 15.29 -33.32
C SER A 747 7.31 16.47 -32.43
N ILE A 748 6.02 16.58 -32.15
CA ILE A 748 5.40 17.66 -31.38
C ILE A 748 4.59 17.11 -30.20
N VAL A 749 4.29 17.96 -29.23
CA VAL A 749 3.30 17.66 -28.18
C VAL A 749 2.31 18.82 -28.02
N TYR A 750 1.02 18.47 -27.94
CA TYR A 750 -0.07 19.34 -27.52
C TYR A 750 -0.32 19.13 -26.01
N GLU A 751 -0.43 20.23 -25.26
CA GLU A 751 -0.63 20.20 -23.80
C GLU A 751 -2.06 20.57 -23.41
N PHE A 752 -2.79 19.65 -22.79
CA PHE A 752 -4.17 19.80 -22.35
C PHE A 752 -4.25 19.82 -20.81
N PRO A 753 -4.67 20.93 -20.16
CA PRO A 753 -4.64 21.01 -18.70
C PRO A 753 -5.81 20.30 -18.01
N SER A 754 -5.49 19.43 -17.05
CA SER A 754 -6.46 18.57 -16.35
C SER A 754 -6.48 18.81 -14.83
N SER A 755 -7.60 18.49 -14.19
CA SER A 755 -7.78 18.44 -12.73
C SER A 755 -7.50 17.06 -12.14
N GLU A 756 -7.30 16.06 -12.98
CA GLU A 756 -7.12 14.65 -12.61
C GLU A 756 -5.87 14.09 -13.30
N GLY A 757 -5.24 13.07 -12.72
CA GLY A 757 -3.95 12.52 -13.17
C GLY A 757 -2.76 13.00 -12.35
N ASP A 758 -1.55 12.80 -12.89
CA ASP A 758 -0.27 13.04 -12.18
C ASP A 758 -0.10 14.50 -11.72
N PRO A 759 0.40 14.75 -10.49
CA PRO A 759 0.55 16.10 -9.95
C PRO A 759 1.76 16.83 -10.56
N TYR A 760 1.54 17.75 -11.52
CA TYR A 760 2.62 18.55 -12.11
C TYR A 760 2.84 19.90 -11.43
N TYR A 761 1.78 20.56 -10.96
CA TYR A 761 1.85 21.92 -10.39
C TYR A 761 1.02 22.07 -9.12
N PRO A 762 1.61 22.49 -7.98
CA PRO A 762 0.85 23.01 -6.84
C PRO A 762 -0.02 24.20 -7.25
N VAL A 763 -1.30 24.24 -6.85
CA VAL A 763 -2.20 25.38 -7.12
C VAL A 763 -2.02 26.46 -6.03
N PRO A 764 -1.42 27.64 -6.33
CA PRO A 764 -1.06 28.62 -5.31
C PRO A 764 -2.21 29.61 -5.07
N ARG A 765 -3.07 29.29 -4.10
CA ARG A 765 -4.12 30.18 -3.56
C ARG A 765 -4.18 30.07 -2.03
N PRO A 766 -4.76 31.05 -1.31
CA PRO A 766 -4.64 31.14 0.14
C PRO A 766 -5.12 29.91 0.92
N GLU A 767 -6.26 29.30 0.57
CA GLU A 767 -6.76 28.14 1.32
C GLU A 767 -5.85 26.91 1.17
N ASN A 768 -5.26 26.71 -0.01
CA ASN A 768 -4.33 25.60 -0.27
C ASN A 768 -3.03 25.76 0.54
N GLN A 769 -2.60 27.01 0.75
CA GLN A 769 -1.45 27.30 1.62
C GLN A 769 -1.79 27.04 3.10
N GLU A 770 -3.05 27.23 3.53
CA GLU A 770 -3.47 26.91 4.90
C GLU A 770 -3.51 25.40 5.17
N ILE A 771 -3.97 24.60 4.20
CA ILE A 771 -3.89 23.13 4.26
C ILE A 771 -2.41 22.69 4.25
N TYR A 772 -1.60 23.26 3.36
CA TYR A 772 -0.17 22.92 3.28
C TYR A 772 0.61 23.25 4.56
N LYS A 773 0.30 24.34 5.29
CA LYS A 773 0.92 24.61 6.60
C LYS A 773 0.74 23.45 7.59
N GLN A 774 -0.42 22.80 7.60
CA GLN A 774 -0.71 21.68 8.50
C GLN A 774 0.13 20.45 8.14
N TYR A 775 0.22 20.12 6.85
CA TYR A 775 1.13 19.07 6.37
C TYR A 775 2.61 19.41 6.58
N LYS A 776 3.01 20.68 6.42
CA LYS A 776 4.38 21.13 6.71
C LYS A 776 4.71 20.98 8.19
N ALA A 777 3.79 21.28 9.10
CA ALA A 777 4.00 21.08 10.53
C ALA A 777 4.20 19.59 10.90
N LEU A 778 3.54 18.67 10.21
CA LEU A 778 3.81 17.23 10.34
C LEU A 778 5.17 16.85 9.74
N ALA A 779 5.49 17.34 8.55
CA ALA A 779 6.78 17.12 7.91
C ALA A 779 7.96 17.60 8.77
N ASP A 780 7.86 18.80 9.34
CA ASP A 780 8.86 19.39 10.24
C ASP A 780 9.03 18.58 11.55
N ALA A 781 7.98 17.88 11.99
CA ALA A 781 7.97 17.07 13.20
C ALA A 781 8.31 15.58 12.96
N THR A 782 8.45 15.14 11.70
CA THR A 782 8.72 13.74 11.36
C THR A 782 10.22 13.47 11.41
N LEU A 783 10.68 12.80 12.46
CA LEU A 783 12.08 12.43 12.62
C LEU A 783 12.53 11.41 11.56
N GLY A 784 13.77 11.52 11.09
CA GLY A 784 14.36 10.63 10.10
C GLY A 784 13.84 10.80 8.66
N VAL A 785 12.99 11.79 8.36
CA VAL A 785 12.42 12.01 7.02
C VAL A 785 12.67 13.45 6.53
N TYR A 786 13.31 13.60 5.37
CA TYR A 786 13.64 14.89 4.75
C TYR A 786 12.75 15.18 3.54
N PHE A 787 11.80 16.11 3.69
CA PHE A 787 10.85 16.50 2.65
C PHE A 787 11.47 17.54 1.68
N VAL A 788 11.55 17.21 0.39
CA VAL A 788 12.30 17.99 -0.60
C VAL A 788 11.67 18.02 -1.99
N GLY A 789 11.79 19.13 -2.71
CA GLY A 789 11.31 19.26 -4.09
C GLY A 789 9.88 19.77 -4.23
N ARG A 790 9.40 19.78 -5.48
CA ARG A 790 8.16 20.46 -5.91
C ARG A 790 6.91 19.98 -5.14
N LEU A 791 6.74 18.67 -5.00
CA LEU A 791 5.54 18.06 -4.44
C LEU A 791 5.61 18.02 -2.90
N ALA A 792 6.69 17.45 -2.34
CA ALA A 792 6.87 17.31 -0.90
C ALA A 792 6.95 18.66 -0.15
N THR A 793 7.25 19.76 -0.83
CA THR A 793 7.23 21.11 -0.24
C THR A 793 6.18 22.05 -0.85
N TYR A 794 5.22 21.50 -1.61
CA TYR A 794 4.07 22.19 -2.24
C TYR A 794 4.42 23.56 -2.87
N LYS A 795 5.55 23.61 -3.59
CA LYS A 795 6.10 24.83 -4.20
C LYS A 795 6.33 24.64 -5.68
N TYR A 796 5.84 25.57 -6.48
CA TYR A 796 6.05 25.59 -7.92
C TYR A 796 7.50 25.98 -8.27
N TYR A 797 8.42 25.02 -8.13
CA TYR A 797 9.84 25.16 -8.46
C TYR A 797 10.18 24.76 -9.90
N ASN A 798 11.14 25.50 -10.48
CA ASN A 798 11.86 25.14 -11.70
C ASN A 798 12.92 24.05 -11.41
N MET A 799 13.53 23.50 -12.47
CA MET A 799 14.53 22.41 -12.32
C MET A 799 15.76 22.87 -11.51
N ASP A 800 16.29 24.05 -11.79
CA ASP A 800 17.44 24.61 -11.10
C ASP A 800 17.16 24.91 -9.62
N GLN A 801 15.96 25.38 -9.31
CA GLN A 801 15.47 25.60 -7.95
C GLN A 801 15.32 24.28 -7.17
N CYS A 802 14.87 23.20 -7.82
CA CYS A 802 14.86 21.86 -7.23
C CYS A 802 16.26 21.33 -6.95
N VAL A 803 17.25 21.61 -7.79
CA VAL A 803 18.67 21.25 -7.57
C VAL A 803 19.28 22.10 -6.45
N ALA A 804 19.07 23.42 -6.44
CA ALA A 804 19.54 24.30 -5.38
C ALA A 804 18.96 23.92 -4.01
N GLN A 805 17.66 23.58 -3.95
CA GLN A 805 17.02 23.06 -2.75
C GLN A 805 17.66 21.73 -2.31
N ALA A 806 17.87 20.79 -3.24
CA ALA A 806 18.46 19.49 -2.95
C ALA A 806 19.90 19.59 -2.42
N LEU A 807 20.74 20.43 -3.04
CA LEU A 807 22.10 20.74 -2.56
C LEU A 807 22.07 21.41 -1.16
N SER A 808 21.08 22.28 -0.89
CA SER A 808 20.93 22.92 0.41
C SER A 808 20.44 21.97 1.50
N VAL A 809 19.54 21.03 1.19
CA VAL A 809 19.07 19.99 2.11
C VAL A 809 20.17 18.95 2.37
N TYR A 810 20.92 18.53 1.34
CA TYR A 810 22.10 17.69 1.53
C TYR A 810 23.12 18.32 2.50
N LYS A 811 23.40 19.63 2.38
CA LYS A 811 24.28 20.36 3.31
C LYS A 811 23.75 20.42 4.76
N GLN A 812 22.45 20.21 4.98
CA GLN A 812 21.86 20.10 6.32
C GLN A 812 21.94 18.66 6.88
N ILE A 813 21.76 17.66 6.02
CA ILE A 813 21.92 16.24 6.38
C ILE A 813 23.38 15.96 6.76
N ALA A 814 24.34 16.38 5.92
CA ALA A 814 25.78 16.19 6.11
C ALA A 814 26.43 17.03 7.24
N VAL A 815 25.62 17.73 8.05
CA VAL A 815 26.02 18.43 9.29
C VAL A 815 25.40 17.75 10.53
N LYS A 816 24.45 16.84 10.34
CA LYS A 816 23.85 15.99 11.41
C LYS A 816 24.50 14.61 11.51
N ALA A 817 25.03 14.10 10.39
CA ALA A 817 25.69 12.80 10.26
C ALA A 817 27.21 12.88 10.51
#